data_AF-M5U206-F1
#
_entry.id   AF-M5U206-F1
#
_cell.length_a   1.000
_cell.length_b   1.000
_cell.length_c   1.000
_cell.angle_alpha   90.00
_cell.angle_beta   90.00
_cell.angle_gamma   90.00
#
_symmetry.space_group_name_H-M   'P 1'
#
loop_
_entity.id
_entity.type
_entity.pdbx_description
1 polymer ?
#
loop_
_entity_poly.entity_id
_entity_poly.type
_entity_poly.pdbx_seq_one_letter_code
_entity_poly.pdbx_strand_id
1 'polypeptide(L)'
;MQSDLSKIQTTDAKVEIDRSDLQSRLRLQTGVKSRWPGVKMTPGDEPWNAKPYQTLSIDVTNLSDHSAEIGMKVQGLELVNENLLNRVDVVGPGQTRELSFPLYATPWRFDAEVETDAMNVSPGQMCIGSIGFIKAVTLYVRRPSHAHTLLLGDLRLSDPAEVREARNAFPIVDRYGQLIGHDWPGKIENDRQLKTTASSTGQANENASVSRRWSRYGGWTKADRREATDAFRTVKLDGKWWLIDPDGYLFWSHGVDCVSAQYSFTGVQDREHYFAWLPDNNTNRKTDISSDASDETKELLDPLGNYYHRAEWAHHEFYNSRVPFLSYNFFIANLHRRFGAQWPARFADQAHDRLRDWGLNTMAAWSDPAITSLKRTPYTAFCRLEGATMIAGSTSNWQRFVDVYSSDFPEVVDSALQTVSHCFDDPWCIGIFVDNELSFGEDYSLADGVLRSPATQPAKIKFCDWLKEKYLDIDALNQAWKTQYADWDSFLHSMQWPAGKANADDSPSLADRRVFSERLVDRYFSTIANRLHHLAPGRLYLGCRFFWMNDSALRIAAKHCDVISINHYHYLTDNLALPDGIDKPVVIGEFHFGATDRGMLHPTHLPADDQADRASKYEAYVTSALKHPAIVGTHWFQYVDMPVTGRGDGENANVGLVTITNTPYRELTDAIAHMGESMYELRSGKTNPNHNSASSK
;
A
#
# COMPACT_ATOMS: atom_id res chain seq x y z
N MET A 1 -28.06 24.02 -3.22
CA MET A 1 -28.66 24.02 -1.86
C MET A 1 -28.93 25.49 -1.47
N GLN A 2 -30.16 25.96 -1.24
CA GLN A 2 -30.38 27.37 -0.83
C GLN A 2 -29.95 27.56 0.65
N SER A 3 -28.68 27.94 0.85
CA SER A 3 -28.07 28.76 1.92
C SER A 3 -28.70 28.81 3.33
N ASP A 4 -29.11 27.69 3.90
CA ASP A 4 -29.43 27.59 5.33
C ASP A 4 -28.16 27.32 6.16
N LEU A 5 -27.48 28.40 6.55
CA LEU A 5 -26.26 28.33 7.38
C LEU A 5 -26.49 27.63 8.73
N SER A 6 -27.72 27.47 9.20
CA SER A 6 -28.01 26.77 10.47
C SER A 6 -27.70 25.26 10.41
N LYS A 7 -27.58 24.70 9.20
CA LYS A 7 -27.29 23.28 8.95
C LYS A 7 -25.81 23.01 8.67
N ILE A 8 -24.97 23.99 8.98
CA ILE A 8 -23.54 23.95 8.77
C ILE A 8 -22.83 23.96 10.12
N GLN A 9 -22.00 22.95 10.35
CA GLN A 9 -21.09 22.88 11.50
C GLN A 9 -19.66 23.10 11.02
N THR A 10 -18.89 23.94 11.70
CA THR A 10 -17.48 24.15 11.36
C THR A 10 -16.57 23.51 12.41
N THR A 11 -15.38 23.10 11.98
CA THR A 11 -14.29 22.68 12.86
C THR A 11 -13.09 23.53 12.50
N ASP A 12 -12.62 24.36 13.42
CA ASP A 12 -11.50 25.29 13.19
C ASP A 12 -11.62 26.03 11.85
N ALA A 13 -12.84 26.52 11.56
CA ALA A 13 -13.15 27.21 10.32
C ALA A 13 -14.32 28.19 10.49
N LYS A 14 -14.41 29.15 9.56
CA LYS A 14 -15.50 30.12 9.44
C LYS A 14 -16.12 30.01 8.07
N VAL A 15 -17.43 30.25 8.02
CA VAL A 15 -18.23 30.11 6.80
C VAL A 15 -19.05 31.38 6.61
N GLU A 16 -19.08 31.91 5.38
CA GLU A 16 -19.94 33.01 4.98
C GLU A 16 -20.54 32.78 3.58
N ILE A 17 -21.62 33.49 3.27
CA ILE A 17 -22.21 33.47 1.92
C ILE A 17 -21.48 34.52 1.09
N ASP A 18 -20.76 34.08 0.06
CA ASP A 18 -20.17 34.96 -0.95
C ASP A 18 -21.22 35.27 -2.02
N ARG A 19 -21.41 36.56 -2.29
CA ARG A 19 -22.36 37.10 -3.29
C ARG A 19 -21.65 37.95 -4.34
N SER A 20 -20.34 37.79 -4.47
CA SER A 20 -19.53 38.56 -5.43
C SER A 20 -19.80 38.19 -6.89
N ASP A 21 -20.40 37.03 -7.17
CA ASP A 21 -20.85 36.60 -8.49
C ASP A 21 -22.38 36.40 -8.57
N LEU A 22 -22.88 36.13 -9.79
CA LEU A 22 -24.31 35.92 -10.07
C LEU A 22 -24.91 34.69 -9.35
N GLN A 23 -24.07 33.83 -8.76
CA GLN A 23 -24.46 32.68 -7.95
C GLN A 23 -24.01 32.89 -6.49
N SER A 24 -24.90 32.63 -5.52
CA SER A 24 -24.51 32.64 -4.10
C SER A 24 -23.73 31.38 -3.77
N ARG A 25 -22.47 31.53 -3.33
CA ARG A 25 -21.57 30.41 -2.99
C ARG A 25 -21.15 30.45 -1.53
N LEU A 26 -20.62 29.34 -1.02
CA LEU A 26 -20.12 29.27 0.35
C LEU A 26 -18.62 29.59 0.36
N ARG A 27 -18.20 30.64 1.08
CA ARG A 27 -16.78 30.90 1.34
C ARG A 27 -16.40 30.30 2.69
N LEU A 28 -15.40 29.44 2.68
CA LEU A 28 -14.86 28.72 3.83
C LEU A 28 -13.44 29.20 4.13
N GLN A 29 -13.21 29.71 5.33
CA GLN A 29 -11.88 30.08 5.83
C GLN A 29 -11.48 29.08 6.92
N THR A 30 -10.38 28.36 6.71
CA THR A 30 -9.88 27.32 7.63
C THR A 30 -8.72 27.82 8.49
N GLY A 31 -8.57 27.26 9.70
CA GLY A 31 -7.43 27.45 10.59
C GLY A 31 -6.38 26.35 10.45
N VAL A 32 -5.50 26.23 11.44
CA VAL A 32 -4.39 25.26 11.50
C VAL A 32 -4.33 24.48 12.83
N LYS A 33 -5.30 24.69 13.72
CA LYS A 33 -5.36 24.05 15.05
C LYS A 33 -5.93 22.64 14.96
N SER A 34 -6.87 22.41 14.05
CA SER A 34 -7.40 21.08 13.78
C SER A 34 -6.49 20.33 12.81
N ARG A 35 -6.45 18.99 12.93
CA ARG A 35 -5.86 18.13 11.89
C ARG A 35 -6.71 18.10 10.62
N TRP A 36 -7.98 18.51 10.70
CA TRP A 36 -8.97 18.46 9.63
C TRP A 36 -9.93 19.66 9.71
N PRO A 37 -9.45 20.91 9.63
CA PRO A 37 -10.32 22.08 9.67
C PRO A 37 -11.24 22.08 8.45
N GLY A 38 -12.48 22.51 8.63
CA GLY A 38 -13.46 22.41 7.56
C GLY A 38 -14.90 22.63 7.99
N VAL A 39 -15.80 22.13 7.14
CA VAL A 39 -17.24 22.33 7.21
C VAL A 39 -17.98 21.01 7.04
N LYS A 40 -18.94 20.74 7.92
CA LYS A 40 -19.86 19.62 7.84
C LYS A 40 -21.25 20.14 7.48
N MET A 41 -21.77 19.62 6.38
CA MET A 41 -23.09 19.88 5.84
C MET A 41 -23.99 18.70 6.16
N THR A 42 -25.14 18.95 6.79
CA THR A 42 -26.15 17.93 7.10
C THR A 42 -27.45 18.19 6.34
N PRO A 43 -28.19 17.12 5.99
CA PRO A 43 -29.58 17.26 5.59
C PRO A 43 -30.40 17.92 6.72
N GLY A 44 -31.60 18.42 6.38
CA GLY A 44 -32.58 18.86 7.37
C GLY A 44 -33.20 17.66 8.10
N ASP A 45 -34.52 17.65 8.26
CA ASP A 45 -35.21 16.56 8.97
C ASP A 45 -35.14 15.21 8.23
N GLU A 46 -34.93 15.21 6.91
CA GLU A 46 -34.87 14.00 6.08
C GLU A 46 -33.50 13.82 5.41
N PRO A 47 -32.89 12.62 5.47
CA PRO A 47 -31.60 12.35 4.84
C PRO A 47 -31.66 12.40 3.31
N TRP A 48 -30.55 12.73 2.64
CA TRP A 48 -30.53 12.79 1.18
C TRP A 48 -30.52 11.39 0.58
N ASN A 49 -31.50 11.09 -0.28
CA ASN A 49 -31.57 9.81 -1.00
C ASN A 49 -30.60 9.81 -2.19
N ALA A 50 -29.50 9.08 -2.05
CA ALA A 50 -28.49 8.94 -3.10
C ALA A 50 -28.72 7.73 -4.00
N LYS A 51 -29.63 6.80 -3.66
CA LYS A 51 -29.86 5.56 -4.42
C LYS A 51 -30.11 5.77 -5.92
N PRO A 52 -30.87 6.79 -6.37
CA PRO A 52 -31.15 6.98 -7.79
C PRO A 52 -29.96 7.48 -8.61
N TYR A 53 -28.84 7.83 -7.98
CA TYR A 53 -27.75 8.60 -8.59
C TYR A 53 -26.43 7.83 -8.60
N GLN A 54 -25.56 8.07 -9.58
CA GLN A 54 -24.23 7.47 -9.65
C GLN A 54 -23.16 8.31 -8.98
N THR A 55 -23.34 9.62 -8.94
CA THR A 55 -22.25 10.52 -8.55
C THR A 55 -22.72 11.51 -7.48
N LEU A 56 -21.88 11.72 -6.46
CA LEU A 56 -21.95 12.88 -5.58
C LEU A 56 -20.76 13.79 -5.89
N SER A 57 -20.99 15.07 -6.21
CA SER A 57 -19.90 16.01 -6.49
C SER A 57 -20.07 17.40 -5.89
N ILE A 58 -18.95 18.12 -5.75
CA ILE A 58 -18.91 19.52 -5.35
C ILE A 58 -17.69 20.23 -5.97
N ASP A 59 -17.89 21.44 -6.49
CA ASP A 59 -16.77 22.26 -6.97
C ASP A 59 -16.11 22.98 -5.81
N VAL A 60 -14.78 22.99 -5.79
CA VAL A 60 -13.97 23.72 -4.82
C VAL A 60 -12.93 24.57 -5.53
N THR A 61 -12.98 25.88 -5.31
CA THR A 61 -11.94 26.82 -5.75
C THR A 61 -11.05 27.18 -4.57
N ASN A 62 -9.74 27.04 -4.72
CA ASN A 62 -8.77 27.51 -3.73
C ASN A 62 -8.42 28.98 -4.00
N LEU A 63 -8.86 29.87 -3.11
CA LEU A 63 -8.60 31.32 -3.19
C LEU A 63 -7.31 31.74 -2.47
N SER A 64 -6.57 30.78 -1.90
CA SER A 64 -5.30 31.02 -1.21
C SER A 64 -4.14 31.09 -2.22
N ASP A 65 -2.99 31.57 -1.76
CA ASP A 65 -1.73 31.63 -2.50
C ASP A 65 -0.88 30.35 -2.39
N HIS A 66 -1.36 29.34 -1.68
CA HIS A 66 -0.72 28.02 -1.53
C HIS A 66 -1.68 26.87 -1.87
N SER A 67 -1.14 25.75 -2.37
CA SER A 67 -1.93 24.52 -2.60
C SER A 67 -2.53 23.98 -1.30
N ALA A 68 -3.63 23.23 -1.43
CA ALA A 68 -4.31 22.57 -0.31
C ALA A 68 -4.65 21.11 -0.67
N GLU A 69 -4.44 20.19 0.28
CA GLU A 69 -5.06 18.86 0.24
C GLU A 69 -6.50 18.99 0.75
N ILE A 70 -7.46 19.13 -0.16
CA ILE A 70 -8.88 19.31 0.15
C ILE A 70 -9.57 17.97 0.08
N GLY A 71 -10.19 17.56 1.17
CA GLY A 71 -10.92 16.31 1.25
C GLY A 71 -12.41 16.48 1.40
N MET A 72 -13.14 15.48 0.92
CA MET A 72 -14.56 15.28 1.12
C MET A 72 -14.79 13.95 1.83
N LYS A 73 -15.58 13.97 2.91
CA LYS A 73 -16.09 12.78 3.60
C LYS A 73 -17.58 12.68 3.42
N VAL A 74 -18.08 11.50 3.07
CA VAL A 74 -19.51 11.22 2.96
C VAL A 74 -19.88 10.20 4.03
N GLN A 75 -20.84 10.56 4.88
CA GLN A 75 -21.38 9.69 5.91
C GLN A 75 -22.74 9.16 5.46
N GLY A 76 -22.82 7.85 5.21
CA GLY A 76 -24.09 7.14 5.06
C GLY A 76 -24.83 7.04 6.39
N LEU A 77 -26.15 6.86 6.33
CA LEU A 77 -27.00 6.78 7.52
C LEU A 77 -26.72 5.52 8.37
N GLU A 78 -26.30 4.41 7.75
CA GLU A 78 -25.96 3.14 8.42
C GLU A 78 -24.49 3.04 8.87
N LEU A 79 -23.63 3.94 8.38
CA LEU A 79 -22.20 3.83 8.59
C LEU A 79 -21.81 4.42 9.95
N VAL A 80 -21.25 3.56 10.81
CA VAL A 80 -20.55 3.97 12.04
C VAL A 80 -19.26 4.70 11.65
N ASN A 81 -18.77 5.58 12.53
CA ASN A 81 -17.80 6.67 12.27
C ASN A 81 -16.48 6.31 11.52
N GLU A 82 -16.18 5.03 11.29
CA GLU A 82 -14.95 4.55 10.64
C GLU A 82 -15.14 4.19 9.15
N ASN A 83 -16.38 3.99 8.67
CA ASN A 83 -16.67 3.64 7.27
C ASN A 83 -17.09 4.85 6.43
N LEU A 84 -16.33 5.95 6.52
CA LEU A 84 -16.61 7.15 5.71
C LEU A 84 -15.96 7.00 4.34
N LEU A 85 -16.73 7.19 3.26
CA LEU A 85 -16.11 7.45 1.96
C LEU A 85 -15.31 8.73 2.08
N ASN A 86 -14.02 8.64 1.76
CA ASN A 86 -13.10 9.74 1.90
C ASN A 86 -12.26 9.87 0.63
N ARG A 87 -12.20 11.08 0.11
CA ARG A 87 -11.36 11.45 -1.02
C ARG A 87 -10.64 12.72 -0.65
N VAL A 88 -9.40 12.83 -1.10
CA VAL A 88 -8.62 14.05 -0.98
C VAL A 88 -8.06 14.36 -2.37
N ASP A 89 -8.05 15.64 -2.72
CA ASP A 89 -7.43 16.13 -3.94
C ASP A 89 -6.55 17.33 -3.63
N VAL A 90 -5.54 17.57 -4.48
CA VAL A 90 -4.65 18.72 -4.34
C VAL A 90 -5.17 19.85 -5.23
N VAL A 91 -5.61 20.94 -4.60
CA VAL A 91 -6.12 22.12 -5.31
C VAL A 91 -5.12 23.26 -5.20
N GLY A 92 -4.48 23.60 -6.31
CA GLY A 92 -3.49 24.67 -6.39
C GLY A 92 -4.09 26.07 -6.24
N PRO A 93 -3.26 27.10 -6.01
CA PRO A 93 -3.70 28.49 -5.92
C PRO A 93 -4.52 28.94 -7.15
N GLY A 94 -5.71 29.51 -6.91
CA GLY A 94 -6.62 29.97 -7.96
C GLY A 94 -7.30 28.86 -8.79
N GLN A 95 -6.99 27.58 -8.53
CA GLN A 95 -7.58 26.46 -9.25
C GLN A 95 -8.98 26.13 -8.71
N THR A 96 -9.85 25.70 -9.61
CA THR A 96 -11.12 25.04 -9.29
C THR A 96 -11.01 23.56 -9.65
N ARG A 97 -11.44 22.69 -8.74
CA ARG A 97 -11.55 21.24 -8.95
C ARG A 97 -12.94 20.76 -8.56
N GLU A 98 -13.51 19.83 -9.32
CA GLU A 98 -14.67 19.08 -8.88
C GLU A 98 -14.18 17.91 -8.02
N LEU A 99 -14.65 17.84 -6.77
CA LEU A 99 -14.49 16.66 -5.93
C LEU A 99 -15.69 15.76 -6.15
N SER A 100 -15.51 14.66 -6.87
CA SER A 100 -16.57 13.69 -7.19
C SER A 100 -16.39 12.36 -6.46
N PHE A 101 -17.47 11.62 -6.25
CA PHE A 101 -17.43 10.22 -5.83
C PHE A 101 -18.42 9.38 -6.61
N PRO A 102 -18.00 8.18 -7.06
CA PRO A 102 -18.95 7.15 -7.42
C PRO A 102 -19.67 6.67 -6.16
N LEU A 103 -21.00 6.68 -6.22
CA LEU A 103 -21.89 6.15 -5.19
C LEU A 103 -22.03 4.63 -5.28
N TYR A 104 -21.70 4.05 -6.44
CA TYR A 104 -21.70 2.61 -6.68
C TYR A 104 -20.32 2.14 -7.19
N ALA A 105 -19.93 0.91 -6.86
CA ALA A 105 -18.69 0.29 -7.34
C ALA A 105 -18.64 0.09 -8.87
N THR A 106 -19.80 0.18 -9.53
CA THR A 106 -19.97 0.10 -10.98
C THR A 106 -20.90 1.22 -11.46
N PRO A 107 -20.89 1.58 -12.76
CA PRO A 107 -21.84 2.56 -13.33
C PRO A 107 -23.33 2.14 -13.31
N TRP A 108 -23.62 1.03 -12.65
CA TRP A 108 -24.92 0.40 -12.54
C TRP A 108 -25.03 -0.26 -11.17
N ARG A 109 -26.25 -0.58 -10.75
CA ARG A 109 -26.57 -1.31 -9.52
C ARG A 109 -27.55 -2.44 -9.82
N PHE A 110 -27.70 -3.37 -8.88
CA PHE A 110 -28.76 -4.37 -8.95
C PHE A 110 -30.08 -3.88 -8.31
N ASP A 111 -31.19 -4.48 -8.72
CA ASP A 111 -32.54 -4.25 -8.18
C ASP A 111 -32.76 -4.92 -6.81
N ALA A 112 -31.95 -5.91 -6.47
CA ALA A 112 -31.82 -6.54 -5.17
C ALA A 112 -30.33 -6.71 -4.80
N GLU A 113 -30.06 -6.97 -3.53
CA GLU A 113 -28.71 -7.27 -3.06
C GLU A 113 -28.19 -8.56 -3.71
N VAL A 114 -26.93 -8.51 -4.15
CA VAL A 114 -26.22 -9.68 -4.69
C VAL A 114 -25.13 -10.01 -3.69
N GLU A 115 -25.30 -11.13 -2.99
CA GLU A 115 -24.29 -11.62 -2.07
C GLU A 115 -23.04 -12.01 -2.86
N THR A 116 -21.90 -11.42 -2.49
CA THR A 116 -20.60 -11.88 -2.98
C THR A 116 -19.67 -12.25 -1.84
N ASP A 117 -19.03 -13.41 -1.99
CA ASP A 117 -18.13 -14.04 -1.05
C ASP A 117 -16.68 -13.72 -1.43
N ALA A 118 -15.85 -13.46 -0.42
CA ALA A 118 -14.42 -13.22 -0.57
C ALA A 118 -14.05 -12.04 -1.50
N MET A 119 -14.86 -10.98 -1.46
CA MET A 119 -14.63 -9.73 -2.19
C MET A 119 -14.83 -8.54 -1.24
N ASN A 120 -13.84 -7.65 -1.14
CA ASN A 120 -13.98 -6.44 -0.31
C ASN A 120 -14.99 -5.45 -0.92
N VAL A 121 -15.12 -5.45 -2.25
CA VAL A 121 -16.12 -4.67 -2.97
C VAL A 121 -16.81 -5.52 -4.04
N SER A 122 -18.14 -5.54 -4.00
CA SER A 122 -19.01 -6.27 -4.92
C SER A 122 -19.43 -5.41 -6.12
N PRO A 123 -19.71 -6.00 -7.30
CA PRO A 123 -20.35 -5.27 -8.40
C PRO A 123 -21.70 -4.67 -7.97
N GLY A 124 -21.96 -3.42 -8.33
CA GLY A 124 -23.18 -2.71 -7.96
C GLY A 124 -23.31 -2.35 -6.48
N GLN A 125 -22.27 -2.58 -5.65
CA GLN A 125 -22.29 -2.24 -4.22
C GLN A 125 -22.40 -0.73 -4.00
N MET A 126 -23.29 -0.32 -3.09
CA MET A 126 -23.44 1.07 -2.65
C MET A 126 -22.29 1.45 -1.72
N CYS A 127 -21.52 2.48 -2.10
CA CYS A 127 -20.32 2.91 -1.42
C CYS A 127 -20.59 3.61 -0.08
N ILE A 128 -21.82 4.11 0.15
CA ILE A 128 -22.23 4.79 1.40
C ILE A 128 -23.16 3.94 2.29
N GLY A 129 -23.09 2.61 2.16
CA GLY A 129 -23.96 1.68 2.90
C GLY A 129 -25.25 1.35 2.15
N SER A 130 -25.82 0.18 2.47
CA SER A 130 -26.90 -0.49 1.74
C SER A 130 -28.18 0.34 1.55
N ILE A 131 -28.55 1.17 2.52
CA ILE A 131 -29.75 2.00 2.37
C ILE A 131 -29.53 3.27 1.55
N GLY A 132 -28.31 3.62 1.16
CA GLY A 132 -28.05 4.68 0.20
C GLY A 132 -28.56 6.08 0.59
N PHE A 133 -28.68 6.35 1.88
CA PHE A 133 -29.07 7.66 2.41
C PHE A 133 -27.85 8.37 3.01
N ILE A 134 -27.61 9.62 2.60
CA ILE A 134 -26.52 10.45 3.12
C ILE A 134 -26.99 11.18 4.38
N LYS A 135 -26.24 11.00 5.47
CA LYS A 135 -26.42 11.68 6.76
C LYS A 135 -25.60 12.94 6.87
N ALA A 136 -24.43 13.02 6.25
CA ALA A 136 -23.61 14.23 6.23
C ALA A 136 -22.56 14.20 5.12
N VAL A 137 -22.16 15.39 4.66
CA VAL A 137 -20.97 15.60 3.83
C VAL A 137 -20.04 16.57 4.53
N THR A 138 -18.78 16.20 4.72
CA THR A 138 -17.77 17.07 5.35
C THR A 138 -16.69 17.43 4.33
N LEU A 139 -16.51 18.72 4.07
CA LEU A 139 -15.32 19.22 3.36
C LEU A 139 -14.28 19.70 4.37
N TYR A 140 -13.02 19.37 4.14
CA TYR A 140 -11.94 19.70 5.07
C TYR A 140 -10.62 19.93 4.32
N VAL A 141 -9.68 20.62 4.96
CA VAL A 141 -8.28 20.67 4.52
C VAL A 141 -7.48 19.68 5.37
N ARG A 142 -6.72 18.79 4.76
CA ARG A 142 -5.94 17.75 5.47
C ARG A 142 -4.69 18.36 6.07
N ARG A 143 -4.60 18.33 7.40
CA ARG A 143 -3.42 18.71 8.22
C ARG A 143 -2.70 19.97 7.71
N PRO A 144 -3.40 21.11 7.53
CA PRO A 144 -2.78 22.29 6.95
C PRO A 144 -1.72 22.89 7.87
N SER A 145 -0.61 23.32 7.28
CA SER A 145 0.41 24.15 7.95
C SER A 145 0.14 25.66 7.80
N HIS A 146 -0.82 26.05 6.97
CA HIS A 146 -1.24 27.43 6.70
C HIS A 146 -2.76 27.50 6.64
N ALA A 147 -3.36 28.64 6.96
CA ALA A 147 -4.79 28.84 6.78
C ALA A 147 -5.14 28.89 5.28
N HIS A 148 -6.27 28.30 4.89
CA HIS A 148 -6.77 28.35 3.51
C HIS A 148 -8.14 29.00 3.41
N THR A 149 -8.35 29.75 2.32
CA THR A 149 -9.66 30.27 1.91
C THR A 149 -10.14 29.52 0.68
N LEU A 150 -11.32 28.90 0.79
CA LEU A 150 -11.95 28.09 -0.25
C LEU A 150 -13.31 28.68 -0.62
N LEU A 151 -13.69 28.51 -1.88
CA LEU A 151 -15.03 28.83 -2.38
C LEU A 151 -15.69 27.55 -2.87
N LEU A 152 -16.85 27.22 -2.30
CA LEU A 152 -17.56 25.97 -2.53
C LEU A 152 -18.76 26.22 -3.44
N GLY A 153 -18.86 25.41 -4.49
CA GLY A 153 -20.00 25.35 -5.40
C GLY A 153 -21.16 24.53 -4.83
N ASP A 154 -22.08 24.14 -5.72
CA ASP A 154 -23.21 23.29 -5.35
C ASP A 154 -22.76 21.85 -5.07
N LEU A 155 -23.27 21.27 -3.98
CA LEU A 155 -23.27 19.83 -3.75
C LEU A 155 -24.35 19.19 -4.64
N ARG A 156 -23.96 18.26 -5.50
CA ARG A 156 -24.81 17.67 -6.55
C ARG A 156 -24.87 16.15 -6.43
N LEU A 157 -26.09 15.62 -6.51
CA LEU A 157 -26.33 14.23 -6.87
C LEU A 157 -26.66 14.20 -8.37
N SER A 158 -25.81 13.53 -9.13
CA SER A 158 -25.82 13.53 -10.60
C SER A 158 -25.86 12.12 -11.16
N ASP A 159 -26.27 12.03 -12.43
CA ASP A 159 -26.32 10.84 -13.27
C ASP A 159 -27.24 9.72 -12.73
N PRO A 160 -28.29 9.32 -13.45
CA PRO A 160 -29.16 8.25 -12.97
C PRO A 160 -28.41 6.92 -12.89
N ALA A 161 -28.54 6.21 -11.77
CA ALA A 161 -28.00 4.86 -11.60
C ALA A 161 -28.76 3.87 -12.48
N GLU A 162 -28.07 3.24 -13.43
CA GLU A 162 -28.63 2.13 -14.21
C GLU A 162 -28.98 0.98 -13.27
N VAL A 163 -30.18 0.41 -13.40
CA VAL A 163 -30.66 -0.71 -12.55
C VAL A 163 -30.71 -1.98 -13.37
N ARG A 164 -30.10 -3.04 -12.86
CA ARG A 164 -30.03 -4.38 -13.47
C ARG A 164 -30.69 -5.41 -12.59
N GLU A 165 -31.16 -6.49 -13.19
CA GLU A 165 -31.79 -7.57 -12.44
C GLU A 165 -30.74 -8.43 -11.74
N ALA A 166 -30.84 -8.58 -10.42
CA ALA A 166 -29.92 -9.37 -9.60
C ALA A 166 -29.83 -10.84 -10.03
N ARG A 167 -30.91 -11.40 -10.59
CA ARG A 167 -30.93 -12.78 -11.12
C ARG A 167 -29.95 -13.02 -12.28
N ASN A 168 -29.46 -11.95 -12.92
CA ASN A 168 -28.48 -12.00 -14.01
C ASN A 168 -27.09 -11.52 -13.55
N ALA A 169 -26.83 -11.44 -12.24
CA ALA A 169 -25.57 -10.94 -11.71
C ALA A 169 -24.37 -11.82 -12.09
N PHE A 170 -24.57 -13.13 -12.21
CA PHE A 170 -23.53 -14.09 -12.50
C PHE A 170 -23.62 -14.65 -13.92
N PRO A 171 -22.48 -14.98 -14.57
CA PRO A 171 -21.11 -14.79 -14.08
C PRO A 171 -20.66 -13.33 -14.07
N ILE A 172 -19.72 -12.98 -13.19
CA ILE A 172 -19.16 -11.62 -13.04
C ILE A 172 -17.79 -11.46 -13.71
N VAL A 173 -17.07 -12.56 -13.99
CA VAL A 173 -15.72 -12.53 -14.57
C VAL A 173 -15.67 -13.32 -15.88
N ASP A 174 -15.06 -12.72 -16.91
CA ASP A 174 -14.85 -13.34 -18.22
C ASP A 174 -13.65 -14.31 -18.24
N ARG A 175 -13.42 -14.96 -19.38
CA ARG A 175 -12.31 -15.92 -19.54
C ARG A 175 -10.91 -15.33 -19.34
N TYR A 176 -10.75 -14.01 -19.40
CA TYR A 176 -9.48 -13.30 -19.20
C TYR A 176 -9.33 -12.75 -17.79
N GLY A 177 -10.30 -12.95 -16.89
CA GLY A 177 -10.26 -12.41 -15.54
C GLY A 177 -10.80 -10.97 -15.43
N GLN A 178 -11.50 -10.46 -16.45
CA GLN A 178 -12.05 -9.10 -16.47
C GLN A 178 -13.54 -9.08 -16.09
N LEU A 179 -14.01 -7.96 -15.55
CA LEU A 179 -15.41 -7.76 -15.18
C LEU A 179 -16.37 -7.85 -16.39
N ILE A 180 -17.46 -8.59 -16.22
CA ILE A 180 -18.58 -8.70 -17.18
C ILE A 180 -19.58 -7.55 -16.96
N GLY A 181 -20.26 -7.13 -18.03
CA GLY A 181 -21.37 -6.17 -17.96
C GLY A 181 -20.96 -4.69 -18.02
N HIS A 182 -19.70 -4.39 -18.30
CA HIS A 182 -19.25 -3.03 -18.58
C HIS A 182 -18.14 -3.06 -19.63
N ASP A 183 -18.12 -2.09 -20.55
CA ASP A 183 -17.05 -1.94 -21.54
C ASP A 183 -16.22 -0.72 -21.20
N TRP A 184 -14.92 -0.78 -21.50
CA TRP A 184 -13.99 0.32 -21.24
C TRP A 184 -12.86 0.31 -22.28
N PRO A 185 -12.21 1.47 -22.51
CA PRO A 185 -11.04 1.54 -23.36
C PRO A 185 -9.96 0.53 -22.94
N GLY A 186 -9.55 -0.35 -23.85
CA GLY A 186 -8.51 -1.34 -23.62
C GLY A 186 -8.97 -2.69 -23.05
N LYS A 187 -10.28 -2.91 -22.86
CA LYS A 187 -10.80 -4.25 -22.51
C LYS A 187 -10.46 -5.27 -23.59
N ILE A 188 -9.99 -6.46 -23.19
CA ILE A 188 -9.68 -7.55 -24.12
C ILE A 188 -10.93 -8.38 -24.38
N GLU A 189 -11.33 -8.51 -25.64
CA GLU A 189 -12.52 -9.27 -26.06
C GLU A 189 -12.14 -10.64 -26.63
N ASN A 190 -10.94 -10.79 -27.18
CA ASN A 190 -10.51 -12.01 -27.87
C ASN A 190 -8.99 -12.24 -27.85
N ASP A 191 -8.57 -13.48 -28.09
CA ASP A 191 -7.15 -13.89 -28.10
C ASP A 191 -6.31 -13.13 -29.13
N ARG A 192 -6.92 -12.65 -30.24
CA ARG A 192 -6.22 -11.82 -31.22
C ARG A 192 -5.84 -10.48 -30.59
N GLN A 193 -6.79 -9.79 -29.95
CA GLN A 193 -6.53 -8.55 -29.22
C GLN A 193 -5.49 -8.75 -28.10
N LEU A 194 -5.57 -9.85 -27.34
CA LEU A 194 -4.59 -10.17 -26.29
C LEU A 194 -3.15 -10.27 -26.85
N LYS A 195 -3.01 -10.87 -28.04
CA LYS A 195 -1.71 -11.03 -28.73
C LYS A 195 -1.23 -9.77 -29.45
N THR A 196 -2.12 -8.86 -29.88
CA THR A 196 -1.74 -7.67 -30.66
C THR A 196 -1.55 -6.41 -29.83
N THR A 197 -2.36 -6.18 -28.78
CA THR A 197 -2.25 -5.02 -27.86
C THR A 197 -0.87 -4.95 -27.18
N ALA A 198 -0.29 -6.14 -27.04
CA ALA A 198 1.08 -6.44 -26.70
C ALA A 198 2.19 -5.81 -27.56
N SER A 199 1.97 -5.79 -28.88
CA SER A 199 3.00 -5.51 -29.88
C SER A 199 3.06 -4.02 -30.21
N SER A 200 1.95 -3.30 -30.04
CA SER A 200 1.86 -1.84 -30.16
C SER A 200 2.27 -1.07 -28.90
N THR A 201 2.60 -1.79 -27.82
CA THR A 201 3.16 -1.25 -26.56
C THR A 201 4.65 -1.58 -26.39
N GLY A 202 5.22 -2.38 -27.31
CA GLY A 202 6.64 -2.75 -27.38
C GLY A 202 7.39 -2.18 -28.58
N GLN A 203 6.79 -1.27 -29.36
CA GLN A 203 7.61 -0.34 -30.13
C GLN A 203 8.27 0.56 -29.11
N ALA A 204 9.55 0.26 -28.83
CA ALA A 204 10.46 1.16 -28.16
C ALA A 204 10.12 2.57 -28.62
N ASN A 205 9.74 3.43 -27.67
CA ASN A 205 9.66 4.85 -27.97
C ASN A 205 11.03 5.16 -28.60
N GLU A 206 11.10 5.54 -29.87
CA GLU A 206 12.38 5.87 -30.52
C GLU A 206 13.08 7.04 -29.77
N ASN A 207 12.33 7.68 -28.87
CA ASN A 207 12.75 8.63 -27.84
C ASN A 207 13.22 8.01 -26.50
N ALA A 208 13.54 6.71 -26.38
CA ALA A 208 14.08 6.08 -25.15
C ALA A 208 15.47 6.66 -24.78
N SER A 209 15.46 7.91 -24.34
CA SER A 209 16.59 8.76 -24.02
C SER A 209 17.11 8.52 -22.60
N VAL A 210 16.26 7.92 -21.74
CA VAL A 210 16.56 7.61 -20.34
C VAL A 210 17.73 6.64 -20.23
N SER A 211 17.69 5.54 -20.99
CA SER A 211 18.63 4.42 -20.84
C SER A 211 20.08 4.79 -21.19
N ARG A 212 20.28 5.80 -22.05
CA ARG A 212 21.62 6.31 -22.41
C ARG A 212 22.27 7.15 -21.31
N ARG A 213 21.51 7.55 -20.29
CA ARG A 213 21.95 8.47 -19.22
C ARG A 213 22.19 7.78 -17.87
N TRP A 214 22.06 6.46 -17.81
CA TRP A 214 22.25 5.68 -16.59
C TRP A 214 23.46 4.75 -16.66
N SER A 215 24.02 4.41 -15.51
CA SER A 215 24.98 3.32 -15.38
C SER A 215 24.30 1.99 -15.65
N ARG A 216 25.05 0.88 -15.67
CA ARG A 216 24.45 -0.47 -15.78
C ARG A 216 23.50 -0.79 -14.62
N TYR A 217 23.68 -0.13 -13.46
CA TYR A 217 22.83 -0.25 -12.29
C TYR A 217 21.77 0.85 -12.19
N GLY A 218 21.59 1.68 -13.22
CA GLY A 218 20.57 2.74 -13.18
C GLY A 218 21.02 4.06 -12.52
N GLY A 219 22.30 4.19 -12.13
CA GLY A 219 22.86 5.38 -11.47
C GLY A 219 23.13 6.56 -12.41
N TRP A 220 23.22 7.77 -11.87
CA TRP A 220 23.32 9.02 -12.62
C TRP A 220 24.72 9.27 -13.20
N THR A 221 24.93 8.99 -14.49
CA THR A 221 26.26 9.08 -15.11
C THR A 221 26.75 10.50 -15.37
N LYS A 222 25.88 11.51 -15.25
CA LYS A 222 26.26 12.94 -15.36
C LYS A 222 26.86 13.49 -14.06
N ALA A 223 26.68 12.81 -12.93
CA ALA A 223 27.28 13.21 -11.68
C ALA A 223 28.74 12.73 -11.60
N ASP A 224 29.54 13.44 -10.81
CA ASP A 224 30.89 13.00 -10.47
C ASP A 224 30.84 11.63 -9.77
N ARG A 225 31.59 10.69 -10.32
CA ARG A 225 31.71 9.34 -9.79
C ARG A 225 32.38 9.37 -8.41
N ARG A 226 31.90 8.53 -7.49
CA ARG A 226 32.47 8.27 -6.16
C ARG A 226 33.25 6.95 -6.19
N GLU A 227 33.85 6.58 -5.07
CA GLU A 227 34.47 5.27 -4.93
C GLU A 227 33.46 4.16 -5.24
N ALA A 228 33.85 3.28 -6.15
CA ALA A 228 33.10 2.09 -6.52
C ALA A 228 33.31 1.00 -5.47
N THR A 229 32.22 0.37 -5.06
CA THR A 229 32.18 -0.73 -4.09
C THR A 229 31.32 -1.81 -4.73
N ASP A 230 31.60 -3.10 -4.60
CA ASP A 230 30.74 -4.17 -5.19
C ASP A 230 29.37 -4.33 -4.47
N ALA A 231 28.84 -3.23 -3.94
CA ALA A 231 27.60 -3.11 -3.19
C ALA A 231 27.02 -1.70 -3.31
N PHE A 232 25.70 -1.59 -3.17
CA PHE A 232 25.04 -0.30 -2.94
C PHE A 232 25.37 0.23 -1.55
N ARG A 233 25.46 1.55 -1.43
CA ARG A 233 25.70 2.22 -0.13
C ARG A 233 24.98 3.56 -0.04
N THR A 234 24.98 4.18 1.14
CA THR A 234 24.33 5.48 1.36
C THR A 234 25.37 6.60 1.43
N VAL A 235 24.98 7.81 1.04
CA VAL A 235 25.78 9.02 1.26
C VAL A 235 24.86 10.23 1.44
N LYS A 236 25.27 11.20 2.26
CA LYS A 236 24.61 12.50 2.32
C LYS A 236 25.45 13.54 1.57
N LEU A 237 24.86 14.19 0.57
CA LEU A 237 25.48 15.22 -0.27
C LEU A 237 24.56 16.44 -0.34
N ASP A 238 25.12 17.62 -0.10
CA ASP A 238 24.40 18.90 -0.17
C ASP A 238 23.06 18.89 0.61
N GLY A 239 23.09 18.30 1.81
CA GLY A 239 21.91 18.18 2.68
C GLY A 239 20.91 17.09 2.30
N LYS A 240 21.12 16.36 1.20
CA LYS A 240 20.25 15.28 0.73
C LYS A 240 20.90 13.91 0.82
N TRP A 241 20.17 12.92 1.28
CA TRP A 241 20.59 11.53 1.22
C TRP A 241 20.49 10.98 -0.21
N TRP A 242 21.41 10.11 -0.56
CA TRP A 242 21.49 9.39 -1.83
C TRP A 242 21.88 7.94 -1.56
N LEU A 243 21.50 7.05 -2.47
CA LEU A 243 22.22 5.81 -2.65
C LEU A 243 23.41 6.04 -3.58
N ILE A 244 24.39 5.15 -3.53
CA ILE A 244 25.47 5.02 -4.49
C ILE A 244 25.37 3.62 -5.06
N ASP A 245 25.36 3.52 -6.39
CA ASP A 245 25.40 2.24 -7.07
C ASP A 245 26.79 1.59 -6.96
N PRO A 246 26.93 0.29 -7.27
CA PRO A 246 28.21 -0.40 -7.15
C PRO A 246 29.34 0.21 -8.00
N ASP A 247 28.99 0.86 -9.12
CA ASP A 247 29.97 1.53 -9.95
C ASP A 247 30.37 2.91 -9.38
N GLY A 248 29.76 3.39 -8.30
CA GLY A 248 30.09 4.65 -7.64
C GLY A 248 29.26 5.85 -8.11
N TYR A 249 28.19 5.65 -8.89
CA TYR A 249 27.31 6.74 -9.32
C TYR A 249 26.20 6.99 -8.31
N LEU A 250 25.72 8.25 -8.24
CA LEU A 250 24.55 8.59 -7.44
C LEU A 250 23.34 7.78 -7.91
N PHE A 251 22.59 7.22 -6.98
CA PHE A 251 21.42 6.40 -7.26
C PHE A 251 20.24 6.86 -6.41
N TRP A 252 19.05 6.81 -7.02
CA TRP A 252 17.78 7.02 -6.36
C TRP A 252 16.85 5.90 -6.81
N SER A 253 16.33 5.13 -5.86
CA SER A 253 15.63 3.87 -6.15
C SER A 253 14.20 4.14 -6.59
N HIS A 254 13.98 4.11 -7.90
CA HIS A 254 12.69 4.31 -8.53
C HIS A 254 12.13 2.95 -8.96
N GLY A 255 11.21 2.40 -8.18
CA GLY A 255 10.86 0.98 -8.28
C GLY A 255 9.39 0.64 -8.17
N VAL A 256 9.12 -0.64 -8.34
CA VAL A 256 7.79 -1.26 -8.26
C VAL A 256 7.90 -2.59 -7.52
N ASP A 257 6.99 -2.82 -6.58
CA ASP A 257 6.85 -4.07 -5.82
C ASP A 257 6.14 -5.15 -6.65
N CYS A 258 6.33 -6.40 -6.24
CA CYS A 258 5.68 -7.58 -6.78
C CYS A 258 5.88 -7.76 -8.29
N VAL A 259 7.09 -7.54 -8.82
CA VAL A 259 7.42 -7.90 -10.21
C VAL A 259 7.47 -9.42 -10.32
N SER A 260 6.29 -10.01 -10.45
CA SER A 260 6.04 -11.45 -10.48
C SER A 260 4.67 -11.72 -11.07
N ALA A 261 4.50 -12.90 -11.65
CA ALA A 261 3.20 -13.36 -12.13
C ALA A 261 2.35 -14.04 -11.03
N GLN A 262 2.91 -14.22 -9.83
CA GLN A 262 2.32 -15.07 -8.78
C GLN A 262 1.33 -14.34 -7.85
N TYR A 263 1.20 -13.02 -7.91
CA TYR A 263 0.38 -12.25 -6.94
C TYR A 263 -1.10 -12.04 -7.32
N SER A 264 -1.56 -12.68 -8.41
CA SER A 264 -2.92 -12.51 -8.95
C SER A 264 -3.79 -13.77 -8.86
N PHE A 265 -3.60 -14.59 -7.82
CA PHE A 265 -4.53 -15.70 -7.52
C PHE A 265 -5.83 -15.20 -6.90
N THR A 266 -6.95 -15.78 -7.32
CA THR A 266 -8.27 -15.62 -6.70
C THR A 266 -8.86 -16.98 -6.35
N GLY A 267 -9.55 -17.09 -5.21
CA GLY A 267 -10.26 -18.32 -4.83
C GLY A 267 -11.35 -18.67 -5.84
N VAL A 268 -11.48 -19.94 -6.21
CA VAL A 268 -12.51 -20.41 -7.14
C VAL A 268 -13.43 -21.45 -6.52
N GLN A 269 -12.92 -22.18 -5.51
CA GLN A 269 -13.71 -23.17 -4.79
C GLN A 269 -14.91 -22.51 -4.11
N ASP A 270 -16.08 -23.11 -4.27
CA ASP A 270 -17.37 -22.62 -3.79
C ASP A 270 -17.81 -21.29 -4.44
N ARG A 271 -17.07 -20.79 -5.45
CA ARG A 271 -17.34 -19.55 -6.19
C ARG A 271 -17.29 -19.77 -7.70
N GLU A 272 -17.41 -21.00 -8.19
CA GLU A 272 -17.25 -21.35 -9.61
C GLU A 272 -18.22 -20.57 -10.51
N HIS A 273 -19.43 -20.32 -10.01
CA HIS A 273 -20.47 -19.56 -10.70
C HIS A 273 -20.09 -18.08 -10.97
N TYR A 274 -19.05 -17.54 -10.33
CA TYR A 274 -18.56 -16.18 -10.62
C TYR A 274 -17.90 -16.08 -11.98
N PHE A 275 -17.40 -17.20 -12.50
CA PHE A 275 -16.52 -17.24 -13.64
C PHE A 275 -17.26 -17.80 -14.84
N ALA A 276 -17.36 -17.02 -15.92
CA ALA A 276 -17.92 -17.49 -17.19
C ALA A 276 -17.08 -18.61 -17.81
N TRP A 277 -15.83 -18.73 -17.36
CA TRP A 277 -14.90 -19.76 -17.79
C TRP A 277 -13.87 -20.06 -16.70
N LEU A 278 -13.67 -21.35 -16.47
CA LEU A 278 -12.55 -21.94 -15.74
C LEU A 278 -12.07 -23.15 -16.56
N PRO A 279 -10.76 -23.48 -16.59
CA PRO A 279 -10.32 -24.73 -17.21
C PRO A 279 -10.97 -25.93 -16.53
N ASP A 280 -11.37 -26.95 -17.30
CA ASP A 280 -11.93 -28.19 -16.75
C ASP A 280 -11.00 -28.75 -15.66
N ASN A 281 -11.51 -28.88 -14.43
CA ASN A 281 -10.73 -29.33 -13.28
C ASN A 281 -10.53 -30.86 -13.27
N ASN A 282 -11.36 -31.61 -14.01
CA ASN A 282 -11.31 -33.08 -14.11
C ASN A 282 -10.01 -33.58 -14.76
N THR A 283 -9.31 -32.74 -15.51
CA THR A 283 -8.04 -33.05 -16.17
C THR A 283 -6.82 -32.61 -15.37
N ASN A 284 -6.97 -31.82 -14.30
CA ASN A 284 -5.84 -31.18 -13.61
C ASN A 284 -5.90 -31.24 -12.07
N ARG A 285 -6.71 -32.13 -11.49
CA ARG A 285 -6.48 -32.60 -10.11
C ARG A 285 -5.13 -33.31 -10.06
N LYS A 286 -4.05 -32.56 -9.88
CA LYS A 286 -2.71 -33.08 -9.53
C LYS A 286 -2.73 -33.91 -8.24
N THR A 287 -3.84 -33.94 -7.49
CA THR A 287 -4.05 -34.86 -6.37
C THR A 287 -4.55 -36.25 -6.80
N ASP A 288 -5.12 -36.42 -8.00
CA ASP A 288 -5.69 -37.69 -8.48
C ASP A 288 -4.98 -38.26 -9.73
N ILE A 289 -4.15 -37.47 -10.43
CA ILE A 289 -3.32 -37.98 -11.52
C ILE A 289 -2.02 -38.51 -10.94
N SER A 290 -1.96 -39.84 -10.75
CA SER A 290 -0.72 -40.55 -10.41
C SER A 290 0.42 -40.11 -11.32
N SER A 291 1.65 -40.11 -10.81
CA SER A 291 2.89 -39.96 -11.58
C SER A 291 2.97 -40.86 -12.83
N ASP A 292 2.12 -41.89 -12.90
CA ASP A 292 2.09 -42.95 -13.88
C ASP A 292 1.13 -42.69 -15.06
N ALA A 293 0.53 -41.49 -15.17
CA ALA A 293 -0.27 -41.13 -16.33
C ALA A 293 0.58 -41.11 -17.61
N SER A 294 0.10 -41.79 -18.66
CA SER A 294 0.78 -41.89 -19.96
C SER A 294 1.01 -40.52 -20.60
N ASP A 295 2.07 -40.38 -21.39
CA ASP A 295 2.39 -39.14 -22.09
C ASP A 295 1.26 -38.70 -23.04
N GLU A 296 0.53 -39.65 -23.61
CA GLU A 296 -0.69 -39.41 -24.41
C GLU A 296 -1.85 -38.79 -23.60
N THR A 297 -1.96 -39.12 -22.31
CA THR A 297 -2.98 -38.53 -21.42
C THR A 297 -2.62 -37.10 -21.03
N LYS A 298 -1.32 -36.79 -20.93
CA LYS A 298 -0.81 -35.44 -20.61
C LYS A 298 -0.94 -34.46 -21.79
N GLU A 299 -0.85 -34.94 -23.03
CA GLU A 299 -1.05 -34.12 -24.24
C GLU A 299 -2.50 -33.67 -24.47
N LEU A 300 -3.49 -34.35 -23.86
CA LEU A 300 -4.91 -34.03 -23.98
C LEU A 300 -5.43 -33.00 -22.96
N LEU A 301 -4.61 -32.56 -22.01
CA LEU A 301 -5.02 -31.65 -20.94
C LEU A 301 -4.86 -30.19 -21.40
N ASP A 302 -5.87 -29.34 -21.16
CA ASP A 302 -5.74 -27.90 -21.36
C ASP A 302 -4.57 -27.37 -20.50
N PRO A 303 -3.49 -26.84 -21.11
CA PRO A 303 -2.34 -26.35 -20.36
C PRO A 303 -2.68 -25.23 -19.37
N LEU A 304 -3.80 -24.54 -19.58
CA LEU A 304 -4.29 -23.49 -18.69
C LEU A 304 -4.73 -24.05 -17.32
N GLY A 305 -5.14 -25.31 -17.23
CA GLY A 305 -5.46 -25.93 -15.94
C GLY A 305 -4.24 -26.14 -15.02
N ASN A 306 -3.01 -25.95 -15.52
CA ASN A 306 -1.81 -25.93 -14.66
C ASN A 306 -1.74 -24.72 -13.71
N TYR A 307 -2.60 -23.71 -13.89
CA TYR A 307 -2.58 -22.47 -13.12
C TYR A 307 -3.59 -22.43 -11.96
N TYR A 308 -4.16 -23.59 -11.61
CA TYR A 308 -4.78 -23.78 -10.30
C TYR A 308 -3.73 -23.88 -9.20
N HIS A 309 -4.05 -23.36 -8.03
CA HIS A 309 -3.20 -23.41 -6.85
C HIS A 309 -4.01 -23.70 -5.59
N ARG A 310 -3.42 -24.46 -4.66
CA ARG A 310 -3.99 -24.72 -3.35
C ARG A 310 -3.55 -23.60 -2.40
N ALA A 311 -4.40 -22.60 -2.20
CA ALA A 311 -4.09 -21.45 -1.36
C ALA A 311 -4.02 -21.87 0.12
N GLU A 312 -2.93 -21.52 0.79
CA GLU A 312 -2.66 -21.87 2.20
C GLU A 312 -2.85 -20.70 3.16
N TRP A 313 -3.41 -19.58 2.68
CA TRP A 313 -3.67 -18.40 3.49
C TRP A 313 -4.95 -17.70 3.03
N ALA A 314 -5.69 -17.12 3.98
CA ALA A 314 -6.78 -16.19 3.75
C ALA A 314 -7.07 -15.41 5.04
N HIS A 315 -7.25 -14.10 4.91
CA HIS A 315 -7.73 -13.25 6.01
C HIS A 315 -9.23 -12.96 5.88
N HIS A 316 -9.78 -13.04 4.67
CA HIS A 316 -11.20 -12.81 4.44
C HIS A 316 -12.04 -13.89 5.14
N GLU A 317 -13.12 -13.48 5.79
CA GLU A 317 -13.96 -14.36 6.62
C GLU A 317 -14.45 -15.62 5.89
N PHE A 318 -14.81 -15.49 4.62
CA PHE A 318 -15.27 -16.60 3.80
C PHE A 318 -14.24 -17.74 3.68
N TYR A 319 -12.96 -17.43 3.40
CA TYR A 319 -11.92 -18.45 3.17
C TYR A 319 -11.02 -18.71 4.38
N ASN A 320 -11.02 -17.85 5.41
CA ASN A 320 -10.11 -18.02 6.57
C ASN A 320 -10.27 -19.39 7.27
N SER A 321 -11.48 -19.95 7.25
CA SER A 321 -11.86 -21.24 7.86
C SER A 321 -11.86 -22.38 6.84
N ARG A 322 -11.51 -22.09 5.59
CA ARG A 322 -11.50 -23.02 4.44
C ARG A 322 -10.08 -23.21 3.89
N VAL A 323 -9.07 -22.74 4.60
CA VAL A 323 -7.68 -22.99 4.24
C VAL A 323 -7.38 -24.48 4.44
N PRO A 324 -6.80 -25.18 3.45
CA PRO A 324 -6.49 -24.70 2.12
C PRO A 324 -7.66 -24.86 1.12
N PHE A 325 -7.79 -23.91 0.17
CA PHE A 325 -8.84 -23.87 -0.85
C PHE A 325 -8.29 -23.78 -2.28
N LEU A 326 -9.10 -24.14 -3.29
CA LEU A 326 -8.70 -24.02 -4.70
C LEU A 326 -8.76 -22.55 -5.16
N SER A 327 -7.69 -22.10 -5.80
CA SER A 327 -7.53 -20.76 -6.40
C SER A 327 -7.02 -20.87 -7.83
N TYR A 328 -7.20 -19.84 -8.64
CA TYR A 328 -6.77 -19.79 -10.04
C TYR A 328 -6.13 -18.44 -10.40
N ASN A 329 -5.14 -18.45 -11.30
CA ASN A 329 -4.41 -17.25 -11.71
C ASN A 329 -4.67 -16.91 -13.19
N PHE A 330 -5.60 -15.97 -13.41
CA PHE A 330 -5.93 -15.49 -14.76
C PHE A 330 -4.78 -14.73 -15.42
N PHE A 331 -3.91 -14.06 -14.65
CA PHE A 331 -2.76 -13.35 -15.19
C PHE A 331 -1.78 -14.31 -15.87
N ILE A 332 -1.41 -15.40 -15.20
CA ILE A 332 -0.55 -16.45 -15.78
C ILE A 332 -1.25 -17.11 -16.97
N ALA A 333 -2.55 -17.39 -16.88
CA ALA A 333 -3.31 -17.93 -18.01
C ALA A 333 -3.26 -16.99 -19.24
N ASN A 334 -3.34 -15.69 -19.03
CA ASN A 334 -3.22 -14.68 -20.10
C ASN A 334 -1.80 -14.59 -20.66
N LEU A 335 -0.77 -14.69 -19.81
CA LEU A 335 0.62 -14.80 -20.26
C LEU A 335 0.82 -16.05 -21.13
N HIS A 336 0.26 -17.20 -20.75
CA HIS A 336 0.32 -18.42 -21.55
C HIS A 336 -0.46 -18.30 -22.88
N ARG A 337 -1.66 -17.70 -22.87
CA ARG A 337 -2.40 -17.43 -24.13
C ARG A 337 -1.61 -16.56 -25.09
N ARG A 338 -0.83 -15.62 -24.55
CA ARG A 338 -0.02 -14.67 -25.32
C ARG A 338 1.29 -15.26 -25.83
N PHE A 339 2.03 -15.95 -24.98
CA PHE A 339 3.41 -16.39 -25.25
C PHE A 339 3.58 -17.90 -25.39
N GLY A 340 2.50 -18.67 -25.21
CA GLY A 340 2.54 -20.13 -25.13
C GLY A 340 3.33 -20.62 -23.91
N ALA A 341 3.91 -21.82 -24.00
CA ALA A 341 4.73 -22.42 -22.95
C ALA A 341 5.99 -21.60 -22.59
N GLN A 342 6.42 -20.68 -23.45
CA GLN A 342 7.58 -19.80 -23.20
C GLN A 342 7.25 -18.57 -22.35
N TRP A 343 6.02 -18.45 -21.86
CA TRP A 343 5.60 -17.27 -21.11
C TRP A 343 6.49 -16.90 -19.92
N PRO A 344 7.10 -17.83 -19.14
CA PRO A 344 7.91 -17.40 -17.99
C PRO A 344 9.12 -16.57 -18.42
N ALA A 345 9.89 -17.08 -19.40
CA ALA A 345 11.05 -16.37 -19.93
C ALA A 345 10.65 -15.07 -20.65
N ARG A 346 9.58 -15.11 -21.46
CA ARG A 346 9.07 -13.92 -22.17
C ARG A 346 8.59 -12.84 -21.20
N PHE A 347 7.96 -13.22 -20.11
CA PHE A 347 7.53 -12.30 -19.06
C PHE A 347 8.73 -11.70 -18.31
N ALA A 348 9.72 -12.52 -17.95
CA ALA A 348 10.93 -12.05 -17.29
C ALA A 348 11.69 -11.01 -18.14
N ASP A 349 11.89 -11.29 -19.44
CA ASP A 349 12.50 -10.35 -20.37
C ASP A 349 11.67 -9.07 -20.51
N GLN A 350 10.36 -9.22 -20.70
CA GLN A 350 9.44 -8.10 -20.84
C GLN A 350 9.39 -7.22 -19.58
N ALA A 351 9.52 -7.79 -18.39
CA ALA A 351 9.56 -7.03 -17.15
C ALA A 351 10.79 -6.12 -17.10
N HIS A 352 11.98 -6.64 -17.43
CA HIS A 352 13.19 -5.83 -17.52
C HIS A 352 13.11 -4.73 -18.59
N ASP A 353 12.61 -5.08 -19.78
CA ASP A 353 12.47 -4.13 -20.88
C ASP A 353 11.51 -3.00 -20.50
N ARG A 354 10.33 -3.35 -19.95
CA ARG A 354 9.34 -2.38 -19.50
C ARG A 354 9.86 -1.47 -18.40
N LEU A 355 10.46 -2.02 -17.35
CA LEU A 355 10.99 -1.20 -16.27
C LEU A 355 12.02 -0.20 -16.81
N ARG A 356 12.93 -0.65 -17.67
CA ARG A 356 13.92 0.22 -18.30
C ARG A 356 13.27 1.29 -19.18
N ASP A 357 12.30 0.93 -20.01
CA ASP A 357 11.61 1.85 -20.93
C ASP A 357 10.72 2.86 -20.19
N TRP A 358 10.10 2.44 -19.09
CA TRP A 358 9.32 3.29 -18.21
C TRP A 358 10.18 4.12 -17.25
N GLY A 359 11.51 4.04 -17.32
CA GLY A 359 12.36 4.82 -16.42
C GLY A 359 12.29 4.36 -14.95
N LEU A 360 11.95 3.09 -14.70
CA LEU A 360 12.15 2.42 -13.41
C LEU A 360 13.52 1.73 -13.39
N ASN A 361 14.25 1.91 -12.29
CA ASN A 361 15.58 1.33 -12.11
C ASN A 361 15.66 0.30 -10.98
N THR A 362 14.54 -0.05 -10.33
CA THR A 362 14.50 -1.00 -9.22
C THR A 362 13.32 -1.97 -9.32
N MET A 363 13.59 -3.28 -9.19
CA MET A 363 12.58 -4.29 -8.84
C MET A 363 12.50 -4.39 -7.32
N ALA A 364 11.40 -3.95 -6.72
CA ALA A 364 11.32 -3.77 -5.28
C ALA A 364 10.83 -5.06 -4.57
N ALA A 365 10.26 -4.91 -3.37
CA ALA A 365 9.91 -6.05 -2.52
C ALA A 365 9.01 -7.04 -3.25
N TRP A 366 9.13 -8.32 -2.89
CA TRP A 366 8.31 -9.40 -3.46
C TRP A 366 8.47 -9.61 -4.98
N SER A 367 9.55 -9.11 -5.59
CA SER A 367 9.87 -9.44 -6.99
C SER A 367 10.39 -10.87 -7.11
N ASP A 368 10.08 -11.54 -8.23
CA ASP A 368 10.41 -12.95 -8.45
C ASP A 368 11.93 -13.16 -8.58
N PRO A 369 12.58 -14.00 -7.73
CA PRO A 369 14.02 -14.29 -7.83
C PRO A 369 14.45 -14.84 -9.19
N ALA A 370 13.57 -15.54 -9.92
CA ALA A 370 13.87 -16.02 -11.26
C ALA A 370 13.99 -14.87 -12.29
N ILE A 371 13.34 -13.73 -12.02
CA ILE A 371 13.45 -12.52 -12.83
C ILE A 371 14.67 -11.70 -12.37
N THR A 372 14.81 -11.41 -11.08
CA THR A 372 15.91 -10.57 -10.57
C THR A 372 17.29 -11.19 -10.84
N SER A 373 17.39 -12.53 -10.85
CA SER A 373 18.63 -13.26 -11.18
C SER A 373 19.12 -13.08 -12.62
N LEU A 374 18.32 -12.49 -13.53
CA LEU A 374 18.78 -12.10 -14.86
C LEU A 374 19.76 -10.92 -14.82
N LYS A 375 19.87 -10.20 -13.69
CA LYS A 375 20.90 -9.18 -13.46
C LYS A 375 20.93 -8.07 -14.52
N ARG A 376 19.74 -7.55 -14.84
CA ARG A 376 19.52 -6.46 -15.81
C ARG A 376 18.94 -5.18 -15.18
N THR A 377 18.34 -5.32 -14.00
CA THR A 377 17.75 -4.24 -13.19
C THR A 377 18.09 -4.53 -11.72
N PRO A 378 18.58 -3.54 -10.94
CA PRO A 378 18.75 -3.68 -9.50
C PRO A 378 17.48 -4.13 -8.77
N TYR A 379 17.63 -4.77 -7.62
CA TYR A 379 16.49 -5.25 -6.84
C TYR A 379 16.68 -5.10 -5.33
N THR A 380 15.58 -5.10 -4.58
CA THR A 380 15.60 -5.35 -3.13
C THR A 380 15.18 -6.78 -2.84
N ALA A 381 15.79 -7.39 -1.84
CA ALA A 381 15.35 -8.68 -1.32
C ALA A 381 14.35 -8.48 -0.18
N PHE A 382 13.48 -9.46 0.03
CA PHE A 382 12.51 -9.48 1.12
C PHE A 382 12.54 -10.85 1.79
N CYS A 383 12.61 -10.87 3.12
CA CYS A 383 12.39 -12.08 3.90
C CYS A 383 11.49 -11.78 5.09
N ARG A 384 10.84 -12.82 5.62
CA ARG A 384 9.94 -12.75 6.76
C ARG A 384 10.42 -13.73 7.82
N LEU A 385 10.24 -13.38 9.09
CA LEU A 385 10.55 -14.27 10.22
C LEU A 385 9.48 -15.35 10.37
N GLU A 386 9.38 -16.24 9.39
CA GLU A 386 8.44 -17.36 9.40
C GLU A 386 8.78 -18.36 10.51
N GLY A 387 7.75 -18.91 11.16
CA GLY A 387 7.91 -19.84 12.29
C GLY A 387 8.32 -19.18 13.61
N ALA A 388 8.52 -17.87 13.66
CA ALA A 388 8.88 -17.18 14.90
C ALA A 388 7.78 -17.30 15.97
N THR A 389 8.20 -17.48 17.23
CA THR A 389 7.27 -17.41 18.36
C THR A 389 6.76 -15.97 18.51
N MET A 390 5.45 -15.77 18.41
CA MET A 390 4.83 -14.44 18.53
C MET A 390 4.46 -14.11 19.99
N ILE A 391 4.42 -12.82 20.34
CA ILE A 391 3.90 -12.36 21.65
C ILE A 391 2.41 -12.72 21.75
N ALA A 392 2.07 -13.61 22.68
CA ALA A 392 0.78 -14.29 22.72
C ALA A 392 -0.37 -13.34 23.12
N GLY A 393 -0.10 -12.39 24.01
CA GLY A 393 -1.06 -11.40 24.50
C GLY A 393 -1.19 -10.16 23.62
N SER A 394 -0.60 -10.15 22.42
CA SER A 394 -0.76 -9.05 21.45
C SER A 394 -2.20 -8.96 20.97
N THR A 395 -2.73 -7.74 20.88
CA THR A 395 -4.12 -7.48 20.46
C THR A 395 -4.24 -7.10 18.98
N SER A 396 -3.12 -6.93 18.27
CA SER A 396 -3.18 -6.66 16.83
C SER A 396 -3.47 -7.95 16.05
N ASN A 397 -4.39 -7.84 15.09
CA ASN A 397 -4.74 -8.90 14.15
C ASN A 397 -4.01 -8.76 12.80
N TRP A 398 -3.25 -7.69 12.57
CA TRP A 398 -2.50 -7.49 11.31
C TRP A 398 -1.19 -8.28 11.32
N GLN A 399 -0.13 -7.72 11.92
CA GLN A 399 1.16 -8.40 12.07
C GLN A 399 1.67 -8.28 13.49
N ARG A 400 1.56 -9.39 14.24
CA ARG A 400 2.01 -9.49 15.63
C ARG A 400 3.53 -9.37 15.69
N PHE A 401 4.01 -8.85 16.82
CA PHE A 401 5.43 -8.74 17.10
C PHE A 401 5.99 -10.07 17.64
N VAL A 402 7.20 -10.42 17.21
CA VAL A 402 7.92 -11.62 17.63
C VAL A 402 8.39 -11.52 19.09
N ASP A 403 8.37 -12.64 19.81
CA ASP A 403 9.04 -12.76 21.10
C ASP A 403 10.56 -12.86 20.88
N VAL A 404 11.22 -11.71 20.84
CA VAL A 404 12.68 -11.61 20.65
C VAL A 404 13.52 -12.23 21.77
N TYR A 405 12.90 -12.65 22.86
CA TYR A 405 13.58 -13.35 23.97
C TYR A 405 13.42 -14.87 23.88
N SER A 406 12.69 -15.39 22.89
CA SER A 406 12.72 -16.80 22.59
C SER A 406 14.14 -17.24 22.25
N SER A 407 14.53 -18.43 22.72
CA SER A 407 15.90 -18.91 22.57
C SER A 407 16.29 -19.19 21.12
N ASP A 408 15.29 -19.41 20.26
CA ASP A 408 15.40 -19.67 18.82
C ASP A 408 15.33 -18.41 17.95
N PHE A 409 15.12 -17.22 18.54
CA PHE A 409 14.97 -15.98 17.76
C PHE A 409 16.16 -15.72 16.81
N PRO A 410 17.44 -15.85 17.22
CA PRO A 410 18.55 -15.68 16.30
C PRO A 410 18.55 -16.70 15.14
N GLU A 411 18.19 -17.95 15.40
CA GLU A 411 18.12 -19.02 14.40
C GLU A 411 16.97 -18.79 13.41
N VAL A 412 15.85 -18.23 13.88
CA VAL A 412 14.74 -17.79 13.02
C VAL A 412 15.18 -16.65 12.09
N VAL A 413 15.95 -15.68 12.62
CA VAL A 413 16.54 -14.60 11.81
C VAL A 413 17.50 -15.17 10.76
N ASP A 414 18.41 -16.07 11.15
CA ASP A 414 19.36 -16.71 10.22
C ASP A 414 18.60 -17.51 9.14
N SER A 415 17.54 -18.23 9.51
CA SER A 415 16.69 -18.99 8.59
C SER A 415 15.99 -18.09 7.58
N ALA A 416 15.42 -16.96 8.03
CA ALA A 416 14.79 -15.97 7.16
C ALA A 416 15.80 -15.37 6.18
N LEU A 417 16.99 -14.96 6.65
CA LEU A 417 18.05 -14.43 5.79
C LEU A 417 18.54 -15.46 4.78
N GLN A 418 18.61 -16.75 5.15
CA GLN A 418 19.05 -17.81 4.25
C GLN A 418 18.10 -17.99 3.04
N THR A 419 16.80 -17.68 3.18
CA THR A 419 15.84 -17.71 2.06
C THR A 419 16.22 -16.73 0.93
N VAL A 420 16.96 -15.68 1.26
CA VAL A 420 17.45 -14.65 0.32
C VAL A 420 18.97 -14.70 0.13
N SER A 421 19.64 -15.78 0.53
CA SER A 421 21.11 -15.93 0.42
C SER A 421 21.69 -15.70 -0.97
N HIS A 422 20.90 -15.88 -2.04
CA HIS A 422 21.29 -15.54 -3.41
C HIS A 422 21.67 -14.07 -3.60
N CYS A 423 21.26 -13.18 -2.70
CA CYS A 423 21.54 -11.74 -2.78
C CYS A 423 22.79 -11.30 -2.01
N PHE A 424 23.37 -12.13 -1.15
CA PHE A 424 24.44 -11.75 -0.21
C PHE A 424 25.67 -11.16 -0.91
N ASP A 425 26.08 -11.79 -2.01
CA ASP A 425 27.24 -11.35 -2.82
C ASP A 425 26.82 -10.79 -4.20
N ASP A 426 25.52 -10.60 -4.44
CA ASP A 426 25.03 -10.08 -5.71
C ASP A 426 25.04 -8.53 -5.78
N PRO A 427 25.90 -7.89 -6.59
CA PRO A 427 25.99 -6.43 -6.63
C PRO A 427 24.71 -5.76 -7.18
N TRP A 428 23.79 -6.53 -7.78
CA TRP A 428 22.48 -6.04 -8.21
C TRP A 428 21.49 -5.89 -7.05
N CYS A 429 21.76 -6.50 -5.89
CA CYS A 429 20.92 -6.35 -4.71
C CYS A 429 21.27 -5.05 -3.96
N ILE A 430 20.28 -4.16 -3.85
CA ILE A 430 20.37 -2.91 -3.10
C ILE A 430 20.45 -3.19 -1.59
N GLY A 431 19.64 -4.13 -1.11
CA GLY A 431 19.53 -4.45 0.31
C GLY A 431 18.35 -5.38 0.62
N ILE A 432 18.16 -5.68 1.90
CA ILE A 432 17.22 -6.68 2.38
C ILE A 432 16.19 -6.01 3.33
N PHE A 433 14.92 -6.13 3.00
CA PHE A 433 13.81 -5.90 3.93
C PHE A 433 13.58 -7.16 4.78
N VAL A 434 13.33 -6.96 6.08
CA VAL A 434 12.96 -8.04 7.01
C VAL A 434 11.62 -7.69 7.64
N ASP A 435 10.62 -8.53 7.41
CA ASP A 435 9.20 -8.31 7.72
C ASP A 435 8.55 -7.09 7.03
N ASN A 436 7.27 -6.87 7.29
CA ASN A 436 6.46 -5.80 6.71
C ASN A 436 5.42 -5.31 7.72
N GLU A 437 5.33 -4.02 8.02
CA GLU A 437 4.21 -3.43 8.77
C GLU A 437 3.93 -4.06 10.15
N LEU A 438 4.99 -4.30 10.93
CA LEU A 438 4.84 -4.80 12.30
C LEU A 438 3.97 -3.86 13.15
N SER A 439 3.09 -4.44 13.96
CA SER A 439 2.19 -3.69 14.85
C SER A 439 2.90 -3.27 16.14
N PHE A 440 3.65 -2.17 16.08
CA PHE A 440 4.30 -1.59 17.27
C PHE A 440 3.30 -1.01 18.28
N GLY A 441 2.18 -0.44 17.81
CA GLY A 441 1.21 0.26 18.64
C GLY A 441 1.77 1.57 19.22
N GLU A 442 1.33 1.94 20.41
CA GLU A 442 1.92 3.02 21.21
C GLU A 442 3.29 2.59 21.77
N ASP A 443 4.05 3.53 22.32
CA ASP A 443 5.42 3.29 22.85
C ASP A 443 5.52 2.27 24.00
N TYR A 444 4.39 1.85 24.58
CA TYR A 444 4.28 0.81 25.61
C TYR A 444 3.53 -0.46 25.16
N SER A 445 2.93 -0.48 23.96
CA SER A 445 1.97 -1.51 23.55
C SER A 445 2.58 -2.92 23.42
N LEU A 446 3.88 -3.03 23.14
CA LEU A 446 4.54 -4.35 23.07
C LEU A 446 4.66 -4.99 24.47
N ALA A 447 5.09 -4.22 25.47
CA ALA A 447 5.14 -4.68 26.86
C ALA A 447 3.74 -5.05 27.38
N ASP A 448 2.70 -4.38 26.93
CA ASP A 448 1.31 -4.73 27.23
C ASP A 448 0.93 -6.12 26.71
N GLY A 449 1.34 -6.42 25.47
CA GLY A 449 1.19 -7.74 24.89
C GLY A 449 1.91 -8.80 25.74
N VAL A 450 3.13 -8.49 26.18
CA VAL A 450 3.91 -9.37 27.06
C VAL A 450 3.21 -9.58 28.40
N LEU A 451 2.66 -8.54 29.03
CA LEU A 451 1.97 -8.68 30.32
C LEU A 451 0.77 -9.61 30.26
N ARG A 452 0.03 -9.61 29.15
CA ARG A 452 -1.11 -10.51 28.91
C ARG A 452 -0.72 -11.92 28.45
N SER A 453 0.57 -12.19 28.29
CA SER A 453 1.06 -13.47 27.80
C SER A 453 1.22 -14.50 28.92
N PRO A 454 1.17 -15.81 28.61
CA PRO A 454 1.35 -16.87 29.60
C PRO A 454 2.68 -16.77 30.36
N ALA A 455 2.71 -17.24 31.61
CA ALA A 455 3.91 -17.29 32.47
C ALA A 455 5.11 -18.01 31.83
N THR A 456 4.84 -18.92 30.90
CA THR A 456 5.86 -19.70 30.18
C THR A 456 6.50 -18.95 29.01
N GLN A 457 5.96 -17.79 28.61
CA GLN A 457 6.48 -17.06 27.46
C GLN A 457 7.82 -16.37 27.80
N PRO A 458 8.89 -16.55 26.99
CA PRO A 458 10.21 -15.98 27.27
C PRO A 458 10.22 -14.48 27.53
N ALA A 459 9.50 -13.68 26.75
CA ALA A 459 9.38 -12.23 27.00
C ALA A 459 8.74 -11.92 28.36
N LYS A 460 7.74 -12.69 28.80
CA LYS A 460 7.05 -12.50 30.10
C LYS A 460 8.00 -12.78 31.26
N ILE A 461 8.78 -13.85 31.15
CA ILE A 461 9.83 -14.20 32.11
C ILE A 461 10.87 -13.07 32.17
N LYS A 462 11.36 -12.62 31.01
CA LYS A 462 12.35 -11.52 30.96
C LYS A 462 11.83 -10.19 31.47
N PHE A 463 10.54 -9.90 31.30
CA PHE A 463 9.94 -8.72 31.90
C PHE A 463 9.89 -8.86 33.43
N CYS A 464 9.47 -10.01 33.94
CA CYS A 464 9.46 -10.28 35.38
C CYS A 464 10.85 -10.17 36.00
N ASP A 465 11.87 -10.76 35.37
CA ASP A 465 13.27 -10.70 35.83
C ASP A 465 13.78 -9.26 35.90
N TRP A 466 13.51 -8.45 34.86
CA TRP A 466 13.92 -7.06 34.87
C TRP A 466 13.21 -6.24 35.97
N LEU A 467 11.92 -6.50 36.23
CA LEU A 467 11.21 -5.85 37.33
C LEU A 467 11.73 -6.28 38.70
N LYS A 468 12.13 -7.56 38.87
CA LYS A 468 12.84 -8.04 40.08
C LYS A 468 14.14 -7.28 40.29
N GLU A 469 14.94 -7.10 39.25
CA GLU A 469 16.19 -6.34 39.33
C GLU A 469 15.95 -4.87 39.70
N LYS A 470 14.90 -4.26 39.14
CA LYS A 470 14.59 -2.83 39.36
C LYS A 470 14.01 -2.55 40.75
N TYR A 471 13.03 -3.33 41.19
CA TYR A 471 12.28 -3.08 42.42
C TYR A 471 12.79 -3.87 43.61
N LEU A 472 13.57 -4.94 43.38
CA LEU A 472 14.09 -5.91 44.35
C LEU A 472 13.00 -6.73 45.06
N ASP A 473 11.96 -6.08 45.54
CA ASP A 473 10.84 -6.64 46.29
C ASP A 473 9.49 -6.39 45.60
N ILE A 474 8.55 -7.33 45.77
CA ILE A 474 7.22 -7.26 45.16
C ILE A 474 6.39 -6.12 45.75
N ASP A 475 6.58 -5.78 47.04
CA ASP A 475 5.85 -4.68 47.67
C ASP A 475 6.27 -3.31 47.09
N ALA A 476 7.55 -3.16 46.71
CA ALA A 476 8.03 -1.98 46.02
C ALA A 476 7.38 -1.83 44.63
N LEU A 477 7.25 -2.93 43.88
CA LEU A 477 6.50 -2.95 42.61
C LEU A 477 5.03 -2.60 42.86
N ASN A 478 4.36 -3.25 43.82
CA ASN A 478 2.97 -3.01 44.17
C ASN A 478 2.72 -1.54 44.53
N GLN A 479 3.61 -0.92 45.30
CA GLN A 479 3.53 0.49 45.67
C GLN A 479 3.69 1.41 44.45
N ALA A 480 4.61 1.10 43.54
CA ALA A 480 4.89 1.89 42.34
C ALA A 480 3.78 1.76 41.29
N TRP A 481 3.34 0.54 41.03
CA TRP A 481 2.35 0.20 40.00
C TRP A 481 0.91 0.28 40.53
N LYS A 482 0.70 0.48 41.84
CA LYS A 482 -0.63 0.43 42.48
C LYS A 482 -1.34 -0.91 42.25
N THR A 483 -0.58 -1.99 42.42
CA THR A 483 -1.04 -3.39 42.28
C THR A 483 -0.95 -4.11 43.63
N GLN A 484 -1.36 -5.39 43.67
CA GLN A 484 -1.44 -6.19 44.91
C GLN A 484 -1.02 -7.66 44.63
N TYR A 485 0.07 -7.85 43.90
CA TYR A 485 0.61 -9.20 43.68
C TYR A 485 1.17 -9.76 45.00
N ALA A 486 0.83 -11.01 45.35
CA ALA A 486 1.30 -11.62 46.59
C ALA A 486 2.82 -11.89 46.57
N ASP A 487 3.34 -12.24 45.40
CA ASP A 487 4.75 -12.51 45.13
C ASP A 487 5.05 -12.34 43.63
N TRP A 488 6.30 -12.54 43.25
CA TRP A 488 6.72 -12.47 41.86
C TRP A 488 6.12 -13.57 40.98
N ASP A 489 5.80 -14.74 41.55
CA ASP A 489 5.14 -15.83 40.82
C ASP A 489 3.70 -15.44 40.48
N SER A 490 3.01 -14.74 41.38
CA SER A 490 1.68 -14.18 41.17
C SER A 490 1.69 -13.13 40.06
N PHE A 491 2.72 -12.28 39.99
CA PHE A 491 2.92 -11.36 38.86
C PHE A 491 3.14 -12.12 37.55
N LEU A 492 4.01 -13.13 37.55
CA LEU A 492 4.37 -13.90 36.38
C LEU A 492 3.16 -14.65 35.79
N HIS A 493 2.30 -15.21 36.64
CA HIS A 493 1.09 -15.93 36.24
C HIS A 493 -0.10 -15.00 35.92
N SER A 494 -0.03 -13.72 36.30
CA SER A 494 -1.07 -12.77 35.93
C SER A 494 -1.01 -12.47 34.44
N MET A 495 -2.08 -12.82 33.73
CA MET A 495 -2.39 -12.33 32.39
C MET A 495 -3.38 -11.15 32.42
N GLN A 496 -3.72 -10.67 33.62
CA GLN A 496 -4.64 -9.55 33.79
C GLN A 496 -3.92 -8.22 33.67
N TRP A 497 -4.67 -7.25 33.16
CA TRP A 497 -4.21 -5.88 33.01
C TRP A 497 -4.09 -5.15 34.36
N PRO A 498 -3.01 -4.40 34.64
CA PRO A 498 -2.93 -3.54 35.82
C PRO A 498 -4.02 -2.44 35.81
N ALA A 499 -4.89 -2.44 36.83
CA ALA A 499 -6.03 -1.52 36.89
C ALA A 499 -5.70 -0.15 37.52
N GLY A 500 -6.61 0.82 37.36
CA GLY A 500 -6.57 2.09 38.09
C GLY A 500 -5.46 3.06 37.66
N LYS A 501 -4.81 3.71 38.65
CA LYS A 501 -3.77 4.75 38.41
C LYS A 501 -2.47 4.22 37.79
N ALA A 502 -2.33 2.91 37.59
CA ALA A 502 -1.21 2.26 36.91
C ALA A 502 -1.04 2.66 35.42
N ASN A 503 -2.03 3.36 34.86
CA ASN A 503 -2.07 3.79 33.46
C ASN A 503 -2.14 5.31 33.30
N ALA A 504 -1.94 6.08 34.38
CA ALA A 504 -1.76 7.52 34.24
C ALA A 504 -0.47 7.81 33.46
N ASP A 505 -0.46 8.88 32.66
CA ASP A 505 0.62 9.23 31.70
C ASP A 505 2.02 9.36 32.34
N ASP A 506 2.07 9.58 33.66
CA ASP A 506 3.29 9.72 34.46
C ASP A 506 3.48 8.59 35.49
N SER A 507 2.74 7.49 35.36
CA SER A 507 2.85 6.37 36.31
C SER A 507 4.16 5.58 36.13
N PRO A 508 4.78 5.09 37.23
CA PRO A 508 5.95 4.22 37.13
C PRO A 508 5.72 2.96 36.27
N SER A 509 4.51 2.40 36.29
CA SER A 509 4.08 1.29 35.44
C SER A 509 4.20 1.62 33.95
N LEU A 510 3.66 2.76 33.52
CA LEU A 510 3.75 3.20 32.13
C LEU A 510 5.19 3.44 31.71
N ALA A 511 5.99 4.11 32.56
CA ALA A 511 7.42 4.30 32.29
C ALA A 511 8.16 2.96 32.14
N ASP A 512 7.84 1.97 32.97
CA ASP A 512 8.46 0.65 32.87
C ASP A 512 8.08 -0.09 31.59
N ARG A 513 6.80 -0.03 31.20
CA ARG A 513 6.30 -0.65 29.97
C ARG A 513 6.89 0.00 28.71
N ARG A 514 7.08 1.31 28.71
CA ARG A 514 7.83 2.01 27.65
C ARG A 514 9.25 1.48 27.51
N VAL A 515 10.01 1.45 28.61
CA VAL A 515 11.40 0.95 28.62
C VAL A 515 11.47 -0.52 28.16
N PHE A 516 10.56 -1.37 28.62
CA PHE A 516 10.58 -2.78 28.18
C PHE A 516 10.19 -2.94 26.72
N SER A 517 9.26 -2.12 26.20
CA SER A 517 8.91 -2.11 24.78
C SER A 517 10.12 -1.68 23.93
N GLU A 518 10.84 -0.64 24.35
CA GLU A 518 12.09 -0.23 23.70
C GLU A 518 13.13 -1.35 23.68
N ARG A 519 13.26 -2.13 24.77
CA ARG A 519 14.17 -3.29 24.80
C ARG A 519 13.77 -4.40 23.82
N LEU A 520 12.46 -4.65 23.66
CA LEU A 520 11.96 -5.61 22.66
C LEU A 520 12.33 -5.14 21.24
N VAL A 521 12.08 -3.86 20.94
CA VAL A 521 12.37 -3.28 19.63
C VAL A 521 13.88 -3.23 19.35
N ASP A 522 14.69 -2.85 20.34
CA ASP A 522 16.15 -2.81 20.19
C ASP A 522 16.73 -4.20 19.96
N ARG A 523 16.24 -5.22 20.68
CA ARG A 523 16.67 -6.60 20.47
C ARG A 523 16.25 -7.14 19.10
N TYR A 524 15.07 -6.78 18.60
CA TYR A 524 14.64 -7.10 17.23
C TYR A 524 15.63 -6.55 16.19
N PHE A 525 15.80 -5.22 16.16
CA PHE A 525 16.60 -4.56 15.14
C PHE A 525 18.10 -4.89 15.27
N SER A 526 18.65 -4.94 16.48
CA SER A 526 20.07 -5.25 16.70
C SER A 526 20.41 -6.69 16.32
N THR A 527 19.55 -7.66 16.63
CA THR A 527 19.79 -9.06 16.26
C THR A 527 19.80 -9.21 14.74
N ILE A 528 18.81 -8.63 14.06
CA ILE A 528 18.72 -8.69 12.59
C ILE A 528 19.92 -7.99 11.95
N ALA A 529 20.26 -6.77 12.37
CA ALA A 529 21.41 -6.04 11.81
C ALA A 529 22.72 -6.82 11.99
N ASN A 530 22.98 -7.33 13.20
CA ASN A 530 24.19 -8.10 13.49
C ASN A 530 24.28 -9.38 12.64
N ARG A 531 23.18 -10.13 12.50
CA ARG A 531 23.15 -11.37 11.69
C ARG A 531 23.27 -11.07 10.21
N LEU A 532 22.54 -10.08 9.70
CA LEU A 532 22.60 -9.66 8.29
C LEU A 532 24.01 -9.20 7.92
N HIS A 533 24.62 -8.29 8.68
CA HIS A 533 25.96 -7.79 8.37
C HIS A 533 27.06 -8.86 8.54
N HIS A 534 26.81 -9.90 9.35
CA HIS A 534 27.69 -11.07 9.43
C HIS A 534 27.57 -11.98 8.20
N LEU A 535 26.35 -12.30 7.77
CA LEU A 535 26.09 -13.23 6.66
C LEU A 535 26.25 -12.59 5.28
N ALA A 536 25.97 -11.30 5.15
CA ALA A 536 25.92 -10.54 3.91
C ALA A 536 26.66 -9.19 4.03
N PRO A 537 27.99 -9.21 4.27
CA PRO A 537 28.76 -8.00 4.49
C PRO A 537 28.62 -7.03 3.32
N GLY A 538 28.27 -5.77 3.61
CA GLY A 538 28.08 -4.72 2.61
C GLY A 538 26.67 -4.64 2.01
N ARG A 539 25.74 -5.53 2.36
CA ARG A 539 24.31 -5.36 2.00
C ARG A 539 23.60 -4.44 2.97
N LEU A 540 22.76 -3.55 2.45
CA LEU A 540 21.99 -2.62 3.26
C LEU A 540 20.87 -3.35 4.00
N TYR A 541 20.78 -3.15 5.32
CA TYR A 541 19.58 -3.49 6.08
C TYR A 541 18.54 -2.39 5.90
N LEU A 542 17.42 -2.73 5.25
CA LEU A 542 16.37 -1.79 4.85
C LEU A 542 15.23 -1.69 5.86
N GLY A 543 15.32 -2.36 7.01
CA GLY A 543 14.29 -2.35 8.05
C GLY A 543 13.06 -3.19 7.71
N CYS A 544 11.91 -2.83 8.29
CA CYS A 544 10.69 -3.64 8.33
C CYS A 544 9.43 -2.95 7.77
N ARG A 545 9.60 -1.96 6.88
CA ARG A 545 8.52 -1.27 6.14
C ARG A 545 7.41 -0.76 7.08
N PHE A 546 7.73 0.27 7.84
CA PHE A 546 6.79 0.85 8.81
C PHE A 546 5.54 1.42 8.12
N PHE A 547 4.36 0.97 8.52
CA PHE A 547 3.08 1.60 8.12
C PHE A 547 2.59 2.58 9.19
N TRP A 548 2.65 2.19 10.47
CA TRP A 548 2.37 3.09 11.59
C TRP A 548 3.65 3.71 12.13
N MET A 549 3.69 5.03 12.18
CA MET A 549 4.82 5.76 12.76
C MET A 549 4.79 5.63 14.28
N ASN A 550 5.79 4.97 14.85
CA ASN A 550 6.05 4.91 16.29
C ASN A 550 7.44 5.51 16.54
N ASP A 551 7.48 6.68 17.20
CA ASP A 551 8.71 7.45 17.37
C ASP A 551 9.82 6.67 18.08
N SER A 552 9.50 5.95 19.16
CA SER A 552 10.48 5.15 19.88
C SER A 552 11.04 4.03 19.01
N ALA A 553 10.18 3.32 18.27
CA ALA A 553 10.61 2.27 17.36
C ALA A 553 11.45 2.81 16.20
N LEU A 554 11.08 3.95 15.61
CA LEU A 554 11.84 4.61 14.54
C LEU A 554 13.21 5.10 15.04
N ARG A 555 13.29 5.65 16.26
CA ARG A 555 14.57 6.05 16.88
C ARG A 555 15.50 4.86 17.10
N ILE A 556 14.95 3.70 17.45
CA ILE A 556 15.73 2.47 17.62
C ILE A 556 16.12 1.89 16.26
N ALA A 557 15.19 1.78 15.32
CA ALA A 557 15.47 1.34 13.95
C ALA A 557 16.59 2.17 13.31
N ALA A 558 16.59 3.49 13.51
CA ALA A 558 17.63 4.39 13.01
C ALA A 558 19.05 4.03 13.51
N LYS A 559 19.19 3.38 14.67
CA LYS A 559 20.51 2.96 15.19
C LYS A 559 21.08 1.76 14.44
N HIS A 560 20.21 0.90 13.90
CA HIS A 560 20.57 -0.43 13.41
C HIS A 560 20.38 -0.57 11.89
N CYS A 561 19.39 0.10 11.31
CA CYS A 561 19.13 0.09 9.87
C CYS A 561 20.09 1.02 9.13
N ASP A 562 20.54 0.57 7.95
CA ASP A 562 21.29 1.40 7.01
C ASP A 562 20.36 2.40 6.30
N VAL A 563 19.13 1.94 5.99
CA VAL A 563 18.04 2.73 5.41
C VAL A 563 16.74 2.40 6.16
N ILE A 564 15.96 3.40 6.55
CA ILE A 564 14.64 3.20 7.15
C ILE A 564 13.61 3.05 6.03
N SER A 565 12.71 2.07 6.12
CA SER A 565 11.63 1.88 5.16
C SER A 565 10.27 2.22 5.73
N ILE A 566 9.46 2.93 4.95
CA ILE A 566 8.13 3.40 5.36
C ILE A 566 7.14 3.14 4.22
N ASN A 567 6.04 2.45 4.52
CA ASN A 567 4.88 2.37 3.62
C ASN A 567 4.06 3.64 3.81
N HIS A 568 4.02 4.51 2.80
CA HIS A 568 3.50 5.87 2.93
C HIS A 568 2.37 6.13 1.93
N TYR A 569 1.20 5.66 2.31
CA TYR A 569 -0.06 5.83 1.58
C TYR A 569 -0.65 7.24 1.76
N HIS A 570 -0.11 8.19 1.00
CA HIS A 570 -0.53 9.59 0.94
C HIS A 570 -0.45 10.12 -0.51
N TYR A 571 -1.00 11.30 -0.80
CA TYR A 571 -0.89 11.93 -2.12
C TYR A 571 0.43 12.70 -2.31
N LEU A 572 1.05 13.13 -1.22
CA LEU A 572 2.35 13.82 -1.18
C LEU A 572 3.22 13.23 -0.07
N THR A 573 4.51 13.56 -0.05
CA THR A 573 5.46 13.15 1.01
C THR A 573 5.84 14.29 1.96
N ASP A 574 5.30 15.49 1.77
CA ASP A 574 5.66 16.69 2.55
C ASP A 574 5.28 16.56 4.04
N ASN A 575 4.36 15.65 4.37
CA ASN A 575 3.94 15.34 5.73
C ASN A 575 4.76 14.22 6.39
N LEU A 576 5.74 13.64 5.69
CA LEU A 576 6.64 12.65 6.24
C LEU A 576 7.75 13.36 7.00
N ALA A 577 7.88 13.06 8.28
CA ALA A 577 8.97 13.54 9.11
C ALA A 577 9.46 12.39 9.98
N LEU A 578 10.78 12.24 10.10
CA LEU A 578 11.37 11.35 11.09
C LEU A 578 11.38 12.05 12.46
N PRO A 579 11.42 11.30 13.57
CA PRO A 579 11.52 11.90 14.91
C PRO A 579 12.73 12.83 15.04
N ASP A 580 12.59 13.91 15.81
CA ASP A 580 13.63 14.92 16.00
C ASP A 580 15.00 14.32 16.31
N GLY A 581 16.04 14.79 15.61
CA GLY A 581 17.43 14.32 15.79
C GLY A 581 17.78 13.04 15.02
N ILE A 582 16.84 12.44 14.27
CA ILE A 582 17.14 11.34 13.36
C ILE A 582 17.49 11.88 11.97
N ASP A 583 18.72 11.61 11.53
CA ASP A 583 19.21 11.93 10.19
C ASP A 583 19.63 10.65 9.46
N LYS A 584 18.66 9.96 8.87
CA LYS A 584 18.85 8.69 8.16
C LYS A 584 18.19 8.71 6.78
N PRO A 585 18.73 7.99 5.79
CA PRO A 585 18.06 7.81 4.51
C PRO A 585 16.78 6.98 4.70
N VAL A 586 15.74 7.35 3.95
CA VAL A 586 14.42 6.71 3.95
C VAL A 586 14.10 6.18 2.56
N VAL A 587 13.61 4.96 2.46
CA VAL A 587 12.96 4.45 1.24
C VAL A 587 11.46 4.33 1.49
N ILE A 588 10.65 4.86 0.58
CA ILE A 588 9.21 4.58 0.62
C ILE A 588 9.00 3.18 0.07
N GLY A 589 8.58 2.27 0.95
CA GLY A 589 8.40 0.86 0.66
C GLY A 589 7.14 0.60 -0.17
N GLU A 590 6.06 1.36 0.04
CA GLU A 590 4.79 1.23 -0.68
C GLU A 590 4.11 2.59 -0.81
N PHE A 591 3.54 2.83 -1.99
CA PHE A 591 2.48 3.80 -2.24
C PHE A 591 1.74 3.40 -3.52
N HIS A 592 0.46 3.79 -3.64
CA HIS A 592 -0.30 3.67 -4.88
C HIS A 592 -1.54 4.55 -4.90
N PHE A 593 -2.09 4.70 -6.10
CA PHE A 593 -3.39 5.30 -6.38
C PHE A 593 -4.15 4.36 -7.30
N GLY A 594 -5.49 4.36 -7.25
CA GLY A 594 -6.31 3.53 -8.12
C GLY A 594 -7.55 4.25 -8.60
N ALA A 595 -8.06 3.83 -9.75
CA ALA A 595 -9.28 4.34 -10.34
C ALA A 595 -10.15 3.18 -10.87
N THR A 596 -11.43 3.43 -11.06
CA THR A 596 -12.41 2.39 -11.46
C THR A 596 -12.91 2.57 -12.89
N ASP A 597 -12.33 3.48 -13.67
CA ASP A 597 -12.69 3.78 -15.07
C ASP A 597 -12.25 2.69 -16.08
N ARG A 598 -11.66 1.58 -15.58
CA ARG A 598 -11.11 0.46 -16.37
C ARG A 598 -11.51 -0.92 -15.84
N GLY A 599 -12.75 -1.04 -15.34
CA GLY A 599 -13.37 -2.34 -15.02
C GLY A 599 -12.97 -2.96 -13.68
N MET A 600 -12.29 -2.20 -12.82
CA MET A 600 -12.00 -2.57 -11.44
C MET A 600 -13.07 -2.02 -10.51
N LEU A 601 -13.34 -2.72 -9.39
CA LEU A 601 -14.43 -2.38 -8.47
C LEU A 601 -14.00 -1.45 -7.33
N HIS A 602 -12.72 -1.52 -6.94
CA HIS A 602 -12.21 -0.75 -5.82
C HIS A 602 -11.03 0.14 -6.26
N PRO A 603 -11.09 1.46 -6.00
CA PRO A 603 -10.02 2.38 -6.40
C PRO A 603 -8.85 2.41 -5.40
N THR A 604 -8.85 1.62 -4.31
CA THR A 604 -8.01 1.79 -3.10
C THR A 604 -8.51 2.88 -2.13
N HIS A 605 -7.86 2.99 -0.96
CA HIS A 605 -8.07 4.05 0.02
C HIS A 605 -7.55 5.44 -0.42
N LEU A 606 -6.81 5.50 -1.53
CA LEU A 606 -6.32 6.73 -2.17
C LEU A 606 -6.83 6.80 -3.62
N PRO A 607 -8.12 7.08 -3.83
CA PRO A 607 -8.72 7.07 -5.15
C PRO A 607 -8.18 8.19 -6.06
N ALA A 608 -8.14 7.87 -7.35
CA ALA A 608 -8.05 8.79 -8.47
C ALA A 608 -9.37 8.77 -9.26
N ASP A 609 -9.66 9.84 -10.01
CA ASP A 609 -10.85 9.93 -10.87
C ASP A 609 -10.84 8.87 -11.97
N ASP A 610 -9.73 8.82 -12.67
CA ASP A 610 -9.49 8.01 -13.86
C ASP A 610 -7.98 7.73 -13.98
N GLN A 611 -7.58 7.04 -15.05
CA GLN A 611 -6.16 6.73 -15.25
C GLN A 611 -5.27 7.98 -15.48
N ALA A 612 -5.81 9.09 -15.99
CA ALA A 612 -5.04 10.32 -16.22
C ALA A 612 -4.78 11.08 -14.91
N ASP A 613 -5.77 11.13 -14.02
CA ASP A 613 -5.61 11.65 -12.67
C ASP A 613 -4.70 10.74 -11.82
N ARG A 614 -4.81 9.41 -11.98
CA ARG A 614 -3.90 8.43 -11.34
C ARG A 614 -2.44 8.69 -11.72
N ALA A 615 -2.18 9.00 -12.99
CA ALA A 615 -0.87 9.39 -13.50
C ALA A 615 -0.41 10.75 -12.92
N SER A 616 -1.28 11.74 -12.89
CA SER A 616 -0.97 13.07 -12.33
C SER A 616 -0.60 13.00 -10.84
N LYS A 617 -1.32 12.17 -10.06
CA LYS A 617 -1.03 11.91 -8.64
C LYS A 617 0.30 11.20 -8.44
N TYR A 618 0.64 10.27 -9.33
CA TYR A 618 1.96 9.64 -9.34
C TYR A 618 3.09 10.68 -9.50
N GLU A 619 3.00 11.56 -10.50
CA GLU A 619 4.01 12.60 -10.73
C GLU A 619 4.15 13.54 -9.53
N ALA A 620 3.03 13.95 -8.94
CA ALA A 620 3.01 14.81 -7.76
C ALA A 620 3.70 14.14 -6.55
N TYR A 621 3.39 12.87 -6.28
CA TYR A 621 3.99 12.11 -5.20
C TYR A 621 5.50 11.95 -5.39
N VAL A 622 5.93 11.46 -6.55
CA VAL A 622 7.36 11.23 -6.84
C VAL A 622 8.13 12.55 -6.84
N THR A 623 7.54 13.64 -7.33
CA THR A 623 8.15 14.98 -7.28
C THR A 623 8.37 15.44 -5.84
N SER A 624 7.37 15.27 -4.97
CA SER A 624 7.49 15.58 -3.53
C SER A 624 8.61 14.73 -2.90
N ALA A 625 8.66 13.43 -3.21
CA ALA A 625 9.68 12.52 -2.69
C ALA A 625 11.10 12.89 -3.13
N LEU A 626 11.29 13.26 -4.41
CA LEU A 626 12.59 13.71 -4.94
C LEU A 626 13.08 14.99 -4.27
N LYS A 627 12.17 15.86 -3.80
CA LYS A 627 12.53 17.08 -3.06
C LYS A 627 12.90 16.78 -1.61
N HIS A 628 12.28 15.78 -0.98
CA HIS A 628 12.46 15.47 0.43
C HIS A 628 13.89 15.02 0.79
N PRO A 629 14.62 15.69 1.71
CA PRO A 629 16.05 15.48 1.91
C PRO A 629 16.42 14.05 2.35
N ALA A 630 15.56 13.37 3.10
CA ALA A 630 15.82 12.01 3.56
C ALA A 630 15.48 10.91 2.54
N ILE A 631 14.59 11.15 1.58
CA ILE A 631 14.05 10.07 0.74
C ILE A 631 15.04 9.71 -0.37
N VAL A 632 15.47 8.45 -0.40
CA VAL A 632 16.41 7.87 -1.39
C VAL A 632 15.75 6.96 -2.42
N GLY A 633 14.43 6.77 -2.33
CA GLY A 633 13.67 6.00 -3.29
C GLY A 633 12.19 5.86 -2.94
N THR A 634 11.40 5.44 -3.93
CA THR A 634 9.98 5.14 -3.80
C THR A 634 9.62 3.88 -4.59
N HIS A 635 8.86 2.98 -3.97
CA HIS A 635 8.40 1.73 -4.57
C HIS A 635 6.87 1.73 -4.70
N TRP A 636 6.40 1.63 -5.95
CA TRP A 636 4.97 1.54 -6.27
C TRP A 636 4.43 0.14 -5.91
N PHE A 637 3.33 0.06 -5.18
CA PHE A 637 2.62 -1.20 -4.93
C PHE A 637 1.41 -1.28 -5.87
N GLN A 638 1.41 -2.07 -6.95
CA GLN A 638 2.33 -3.14 -7.32
C GLN A 638 2.34 -3.35 -8.85
N TYR A 639 3.05 -4.35 -9.36
CA TYR A 639 3.19 -4.57 -10.81
C TYR A 639 1.86 -4.89 -11.52
N VAL A 640 1.07 -5.85 -11.02
CA VAL A 640 -0.20 -6.30 -11.62
C VAL A 640 -1.39 -5.88 -10.75
N ASP A 641 -2.52 -5.59 -11.37
CA ASP A 641 -3.78 -5.42 -10.63
C ASP A 641 -4.11 -6.67 -9.79
N MET A 642 -4.84 -6.42 -8.71
CA MET A 642 -5.49 -7.48 -7.97
C MET A 642 -6.59 -8.13 -8.82
N PRO A 643 -6.96 -9.40 -8.56
CA PRO A 643 -8.12 -10.01 -9.21
C PRO A 643 -9.40 -9.24 -8.87
N VAL A 644 -10.29 -9.06 -9.84
CA VAL A 644 -11.62 -8.43 -9.63
C VAL A 644 -12.41 -9.11 -8.51
N THR A 645 -12.23 -10.43 -8.35
CA THR A 645 -12.91 -11.27 -7.34
C THR A 645 -12.11 -11.47 -6.05
N GLY A 646 -11.13 -10.63 -5.78
CA GLY A 646 -10.40 -10.64 -4.51
C GLY A 646 -9.24 -11.63 -4.45
N ARG A 647 -8.21 -11.28 -3.68
CA ARG A 647 -7.15 -12.21 -3.22
C ARG A 647 -7.64 -13.00 -2.00
N GLY A 648 -6.75 -13.71 -1.29
CA GLY A 648 -7.09 -14.44 -0.05
C GLY A 648 -7.61 -13.55 1.09
N ASP A 649 -7.31 -12.25 1.06
CA ASP A 649 -7.83 -11.22 1.97
C ASP A 649 -9.05 -10.46 1.41
N GLY A 650 -9.52 -10.82 0.21
CA GLY A 650 -10.65 -10.17 -0.47
C GLY A 650 -10.30 -8.90 -1.23
N GLU A 651 -9.06 -8.40 -1.17
CA GLU A 651 -8.70 -7.16 -1.85
C GLU A 651 -8.76 -7.29 -3.38
N ASN A 652 -9.45 -6.34 -4.03
CA ASN A 652 -9.72 -6.33 -5.46
C ASN A 652 -9.55 -4.93 -6.10
N ALA A 653 -8.46 -4.25 -5.72
CA ALA A 653 -8.21 -2.86 -6.09
C ALA A 653 -7.43 -2.68 -7.41
N ASN A 654 -7.63 -1.52 -8.07
CA ASN A 654 -6.82 -1.06 -9.21
C ASN A 654 -5.48 -0.47 -8.76
N VAL A 655 -4.48 -1.32 -8.56
CA VAL A 655 -3.16 -0.91 -8.05
C VAL A 655 -2.01 -1.36 -8.96
N GLY A 656 -2.31 -2.03 -10.08
CA GLY A 656 -1.32 -2.50 -11.04
C GLY A 656 -0.78 -1.41 -11.95
N LEU A 657 0.48 -1.55 -12.36
CA LEU A 657 1.01 -0.90 -13.56
C LEU A 657 0.46 -1.55 -14.84
N VAL A 658 0.11 -2.84 -14.74
CA VAL A 658 -0.55 -3.61 -15.80
C VAL A 658 -1.84 -4.24 -15.30
N THR A 659 -2.79 -4.39 -16.23
CA THR A 659 -4.04 -5.12 -16.00
C THR A 659 -3.81 -6.62 -15.81
N ILE A 660 -4.85 -7.35 -15.40
CA ILE A 660 -4.88 -8.83 -15.38
C ILE A 660 -4.58 -9.46 -16.76
N THR A 661 -4.71 -8.72 -17.86
CA THR A 661 -4.39 -9.17 -19.22
C THR A 661 -2.96 -8.82 -19.66
N ASN A 662 -2.12 -8.39 -18.73
CA ASN A 662 -0.74 -7.95 -18.97
C ASN A 662 -0.65 -6.78 -19.96
N THR A 663 -1.65 -5.89 -19.90
CA THR A 663 -1.73 -4.65 -20.69
C THR A 663 -1.37 -3.45 -19.81
N PRO A 664 -0.38 -2.62 -20.18
CA PRO A 664 -0.02 -1.45 -19.38
C PRO A 664 -1.13 -0.38 -19.35
N TYR A 665 -1.28 0.29 -18.21
CA TYR A 665 -1.98 1.56 -18.11
C TYR A 665 -1.09 2.68 -18.66
N ARG A 666 -1.29 3.05 -19.92
CA ARG A 666 -0.36 3.95 -20.64
C ARG A 666 -0.20 5.30 -19.96
N GLU A 667 -1.29 5.87 -19.49
CA GLU A 667 -1.32 7.13 -18.74
C GLU A 667 -0.34 7.08 -17.57
N LEU A 668 -0.41 6.01 -16.77
CA LEU A 668 0.49 5.81 -15.63
C LEU A 668 1.92 5.54 -16.09
N THR A 669 2.15 4.63 -17.04
CA THR A 669 3.53 4.29 -17.46
C THR A 669 4.25 5.43 -18.16
N ASP A 670 3.53 6.32 -18.86
CA ASP A 670 4.10 7.52 -19.48
C ASP A 670 4.51 8.54 -18.40
N ALA A 671 3.70 8.72 -17.36
CA ALA A 671 4.06 9.52 -16.19
C ALA A 671 5.28 8.95 -15.43
N ILE A 672 5.37 7.62 -15.29
CA ILE A 672 6.56 6.96 -14.73
C ILE A 672 7.80 7.27 -15.57
N ALA A 673 7.70 7.14 -16.90
CA ALA A 673 8.79 7.44 -17.83
C ALA A 673 9.25 8.90 -17.74
N HIS A 674 8.31 9.83 -17.72
CA HIS A 674 8.58 11.26 -17.56
C HIS A 674 9.33 11.56 -16.24
N MET A 675 8.90 10.96 -15.13
CA MET A 675 9.60 11.10 -13.86
C MET A 675 11.01 10.48 -13.91
N GLY A 676 11.16 9.29 -14.48
CA GLY A 676 12.47 8.63 -14.63
C GLY A 676 13.47 9.41 -15.49
N GLU A 677 13.01 10.14 -16.51
CA GLU A 677 13.84 10.98 -17.38
C GLU A 677 14.48 12.18 -16.67
N SER A 678 13.82 12.69 -15.63
CA SER A 678 14.15 13.94 -14.95
C SER A 678 14.52 13.75 -13.48
N MET A 679 14.36 12.54 -12.92
CA MET A 679 14.47 12.29 -11.48
C MET A 679 15.79 12.77 -10.89
N TYR A 680 16.91 12.57 -11.59
CA TYR A 680 18.22 12.90 -11.06
C TYR A 680 18.48 14.41 -11.08
N GLU A 681 18.14 15.08 -12.18
CA GLU A 681 18.21 16.54 -12.28
C GLU A 681 17.30 17.23 -11.25
N LEU A 682 16.07 16.72 -11.05
CA LEU A 682 15.13 17.20 -10.03
C LEU A 682 15.68 16.97 -8.62
N ARG A 683 16.18 15.76 -8.33
CA ARG A 683 16.76 15.41 -7.03
C ARG A 683 17.96 16.28 -6.69
N SER A 684 18.84 16.53 -7.65
CA SER A 684 20.02 17.37 -7.45
C SER A 684 19.72 18.88 -7.38
N GLY A 685 18.50 19.31 -7.70
CA GLY A 685 18.15 20.73 -7.82
C GLY A 685 18.79 21.43 -9.02
N LYS A 686 19.31 20.69 -10.00
CA LYS A 686 19.94 21.22 -11.22
C LYS A 686 18.94 21.12 -12.37
N THR A 687 17.81 21.82 -12.28
CA THR A 687 16.86 21.87 -13.40
C THR A 687 17.43 22.72 -14.53
N ASN A 688 17.55 22.14 -15.72
CA ASN A 688 17.95 22.87 -16.93
C ASN A 688 16.83 23.86 -17.29
N PRO A 689 17.08 25.18 -17.39
CA PRO A 689 16.02 26.20 -17.54
C PRO A 689 15.21 26.15 -18.86
N ASN A 690 15.43 25.15 -19.73
CA ASN A 690 14.89 25.13 -21.10
C ASN A 690 13.69 24.19 -21.35
N HIS A 691 13.09 23.56 -20.33
CA HIS A 691 11.97 22.63 -20.55
C HIS A 691 10.56 23.15 -20.24
N ASN A 692 10.41 24.39 -19.76
CA ASN A 692 9.08 25.02 -19.61
C ASN A 692 8.70 25.84 -20.86
N SER A 693 8.35 25.17 -21.96
CA SER A 693 7.63 25.80 -23.08
C SER A 693 7.06 24.79 -24.08
N ALA A 694 6.22 23.84 -23.64
CA ALA A 694 5.43 23.04 -24.59
C ALA A 694 4.09 22.55 -24.03
N SER A 695 3.30 23.43 -23.41
CA SER A 695 1.88 23.16 -23.14
C SER A 695 1.13 24.46 -22.86
N SER A 696 1.07 25.32 -23.87
CA SER A 696 0.06 26.37 -23.97
C SER A 696 -0.22 26.65 -25.45
N LYS A 697 -1.00 25.77 -26.07
CA LYS A 697 -1.90 26.11 -27.19
C LYS A 697 -3.10 25.18 -27.14
#